data_AF-A0A347AKC0-F1
#
_entry.id   AF-A0A347AKC0-F1
#
_cell.length_a   1.000
_cell.length_b   1.000
_cell.length_c   1.000
_cell.angle_alpha   90.00
_cell.angle_beta   90.00
_cell.angle_gamma   90.00
#
_symmetry.space_group_name_H-M   'P 1'
#
loop_
_entity.id
_entity.type
_entity.pdbx_description
1 polymer ?
#
loop_
_entity_poly.entity_id
_entity_poly.type
_entity_poly.pdbx_seq_one_letter_code
_entity_poly.pdbx_strand_id
1 'polypeptide(L)'
;MLAPGINYATPNQSISENFTNTTNVSEIVENTTNSTTIQNTTTAVVNDTFISQQENQTSDTSNNTQNSSSDNSNQTDTIQNNSAAASDGTYTNVHGIWLNVDDVNNVNVNELLTAGITDVFVKANRISNPTYQSVLTTIINKLQGTEIRIHAWITCFVDANGDWVDPKDSKTTDALVNTITDITTNYNIAGIHLDYVRYPGTAYQYSGGTEAITGFVQRVYTTVKSIKAKVAVSAALMPEGAANAYYYGQDYEQLSNYLDFLVPMVYEGNYKEDNDWITSATAYIVNHSTKPVVVGLQTYKSDSNLVALSVEEINQDIKSALSGGASGFALFRYGWLDKDFFDQINPGTTFTVDQIKASASVVRSYVESNGRLPDSVLVGSTKVTIHQFLELLVTATIQINNGVTDSIPLGTFSAPTNPIENIRAGNILMVEYLKIAHDVKNYMDSSGKTPDFAYQTSLGTYLRFENMVYMYSMILDYYNTSGNKAHFAIMKPWNSIGTSPNTGSNTYTIAEIVDAAGRVKSFVETYHVLPNYVQIGSLQVSMPQFLYLLSTCTSQLNSGITSLISLPSVSVASSPLEQMTSGNLDKTEYVDLANRVKSFMDSNGIAPNYGSTSLGKLRFESLLYLYSRVVAFYGQNQYLPNYATMKSWSSVVATEPSVPAELKQYLQATTKCEVNDPRIIALAQSITSGATSSYQKATLIFNWVRDNINYSYYYDSQKGAVGTLTSGSANCCDHSHLVVALSRAAGLPARYVHGYCYFTSSGNWYGHVFTQIYVNGQWYNADATSSRNTLGVINNWNTNTWTYKGTYASLPF
;
A
#
# COMPACT_ATOMS: atom_id res chain seq x y z
N MET A 1 56.15 -11.22 -9.13
CA MET A 1 56.71 -12.58 -9.00
C MET A 1 55.56 -13.53 -9.22
N LEU A 2 55.59 -14.24 -10.36
CA LEU A 2 54.50 -15.11 -10.82
C LEU A 2 54.67 -16.48 -10.18
N ALA A 3 53.65 -16.98 -9.48
CA ALA A 3 53.57 -18.38 -9.09
C ALA A 3 53.06 -19.20 -10.29
N PRO A 4 53.82 -20.17 -10.81
CA PRO A 4 53.38 -21.05 -11.89
C PRO A 4 52.59 -22.21 -11.28
N GLY A 5 51.33 -22.37 -11.70
CA GLY A 5 50.52 -23.52 -11.28
C GLY A 5 49.03 -23.24 -11.14
N ILE A 6 48.40 -22.64 -12.16
CA ILE A 6 46.95 -22.77 -12.33
C ILE A 6 46.76 -23.61 -13.58
N ASN A 7 46.27 -24.84 -13.38
CA ASN A 7 45.68 -25.62 -14.47
C ASN A 7 44.45 -24.84 -14.94
N TYR A 8 44.57 -24.17 -16.07
CA TYR A 8 43.42 -23.66 -16.81
C TYR A 8 42.47 -24.84 -17.03
N ALA A 9 41.24 -24.73 -16.52
CA ALA A 9 40.20 -25.71 -16.80
C ALA A 9 39.94 -25.73 -18.31
N THR A 10 40.50 -26.72 -19.01
CA THR A 10 40.00 -27.12 -20.32
C THR A 10 38.53 -27.56 -20.19
N PRO A 11 37.70 -27.28 -21.21
CA PRO A 11 36.25 -27.19 -21.08
C PRO A 11 35.61 -28.56 -20.88
N ASN A 12 35.02 -28.79 -19.71
CA ASN A 12 33.99 -29.80 -19.51
C ASN A 12 32.63 -29.10 -19.35
N GLN A 13 32.16 -28.50 -20.43
CA GLN A 13 30.73 -28.55 -20.77
C GLN A 13 30.61 -29.53 -21.93
N SER A 14 30.64 -30.83 -21.62
CA SER A 14 30.33 -31.87 -22.58
C SER A 14 28.94 -32.43 -22.25
N ILE A 15 28.00 -32.12 -23.14
CA ILE A 15 26.82 -32.93 -23.49
C ILE A 15 25.74 -33.02 -22.39
N SER A 16 24.71 -32.19 -22.46
CA SER A 16 23.40 -32.56 -21.90
C SER A 16 22.72 -33.53 -22.87
N GLU A 17 22.81 -34.83 -22.59
CA GLU A 17 22.05 -35.84 -23.31
C GLU A 17 20.54 -35.62 -23.10
N ASN A 18 19.81 -35.67 -24.21
CA ASN A 18 18.35 -35.80 -24.25
C ASN A 18 17.90 -37.01 -23.42
N PHE A 19 17.12 -36.80 -22.37
CA PHE A 19 16.38 -37.89 -21.71
C PHE A 19 14.88 -37.75 -21.97
N THR A 20 14.44 -38.43 -23.02
CA THR A 20 13.08 -38.94 -23.17
C THR A 20 12.82 -40.00 -22.08
N ASN A 21 11.84 -39.78 -21.21
CA ASN A 21 11.46 -40.75 -20.19
C ASN A 21 10.25 -41.58 -20.66
N THR A 22 10.51 -42.85 -20.97
CA THR A 22 9.51 -43.93 -21.00
C THR A 22 9.86 -45.00 -19.98
N THR A 23 8.79 -45.61 -19.46
CA THR A 23 8.64 -46.95 -18.85
C THR A 23 8.87 -47.16 -17.34
N ASN A 24 7.73 -47.36 -16.64
CA ASN A 24 7.29 -48.53 -15.84
C ASN A 24 8.32 -49.45 -15.17
N VAL A 25 8.02 -49.82 -13.90
CA VAL A 25 7.81 -51.18 -13.32
C VAL A 25 7.91 -51.05 -11.78
N SER A 26 6.77 -51.14 -11.07
CA SER A 26 6.35 -52.27 -10.19
C SER A 26 7.12 -52.36 -8.86
N GLU A 27 6.48 -52.01 -7.74
CA GLU A 27 5.75 -52.89 -6.80
C GLU A 27 6.60 -53.35 -5.60
N ILE A 28 6.23 -52.87 -4.41
CA ILE A 28 6.09 -53.71 -3.22
C ILE A 28 4.73 -53.39 -2.60
N VAL A 29 3.85 -54.39 -2.63
CA VAL A 29 2.51 -54.43 -2.04
C VAL A 29 2.55 -55.31 -0.80
N GLU A 30 1.78 -54.93 0.24
CA GLU A 30 0.91 -55.77 1.10
C GLU A 30 0.79 -55.11 2.50
N ASN A 31 -0.38 -55.00 3.15
CA ASN A 31 -1.57 -55.83 3.07
C ASN A 31 -2.88 -55.12 3.51
N THR A 32 -3.91 -55.28 2.67
CA THR A 32 -5.35 -55.59 2.92
C THR A 32 -6.12 -55.04 4.13
N THR A 33 -7.30 -54.43 3.87
CA THR A 33 -8.61 -55.09 4.12
C THR A 33 -9.82 -54.44 3.40
N ASN A 34 -10.46 -55.27 2.56
CA ASN A 34 -11.81 -55.33 1.96
C ASN A 34 -12.95 -54.40 2.40
N SER A 35 -13.74 -53.88 1.44
CA SER A 35 -15.07 -54.42 1.04
C SER A 35 -15.92 -53.47 0.13
N THR A 36 -16.19 -53.90 -1.12
CA THR A 36 -17.51 -53.96 -1.86
C THR A 36 -18.41 -52.68 -1.97
N THR A 37 -19.11 -52.24 -3.04
CA THR A 37 -19.56 -52.78 -4.36
C THR A 37 -20.17 -51.62 -5.22
N ILE A 38 -19.68 -51.40 -6.46
CA ILE A 38 -20.36 -51.40 -7.78
C ILE A 38 -21.70 -50.60 -8.10
N GLN A 39 -21.68 -49.93 -9.29
CA GLN A 39 -22.71 -49.61 -10.35
C GLN A 39 -23.42 -48.22 -10.46
N ASN A 40 -22.96 -47.44 -11.46
CA ASN A 40 -23.57 -47.04 -12.75
C ASN A 40 -24.91 -46.27 -12.93
N THR A 41 -24.80 -45.22 -13.78
CA THR A 41 -25.74 -44.69 -14.83
C THR A 41 -27.07 -44.05 -14.37
N THR A 42 -27.67 -43.00 -14.97
CA THR A 42 -27.96 -42.70 -16.40
C THR A 42 -28.62 -41.29 -16.55
N THR A 43 -28.21 -40.52 -17.58
CA THR A 43 -28.97 -39.81 -18.65
C THR A 43 -30.21 -38.90 -18.42
N ALA A 44 -30.08 -37.66 -18.95
CA ALA A 44 -30.96 -36.76 -19.75
C ALA A 44 -32.43 -36.43 -19.39
N VAL A 45 -32.91 -35.28 -19.91
CA VAL A 45 -34.25 -34.93 -20.48
C VAL A 45 -34.35 -33.39 -20.54
N VAL A 46 -34.96 -32.64 -21.48
CA VAL A 46 -35.58 -32.76 -22.83
C VAL A 46 -35.80 -31.30 -23.29
N ASN A 47 -35.78 -31.01 -24.59
CA ASN A 47 -36.33 -29.77 -25.16
C ASN A 47 -36.98 -30.08 -26.51
N ASP A 48 -38.23 -29.64 -26.71
CA ASP A 48 -38.97 -29.58 -27.98
C ASP A 48 -40.33 -28.93 -27.67
N THR A 49 -41.02 -28.10 -28.46
CA THR A 49 -40.84 -27.33 -29.72
C THR A 49 -42.05 -26.37 -29.76
N PHE A 50 -42.11 -25.37 -30.67
CA PHE A 50 -43.20 -25.19 -31.68
C PHE A 50 -43.06 -23.86 -32.48
N ILE A 51 -42.78 -24.01 -33.79
CA ILE A 51 -43.36 -23.38 -35.02
C ILE A 51 -43.37 -21.83 -35.15
N SER A 52 -42.61 -21.19 -36.07
CA SER A 52 -42.56 -21.09 -37.56
C SER A 52 -43.53 -20.06 -38.20
N GLN A 53 -43.00 -19.18 -39.07
CA GLN A 53 -43.36 -19.06 -40.49
C GLN A 53 -42.59 -17.93 -41.21
N GLN A 54 -42.61 -18.03 -42.54
CA GLN A 54 -41.64 -17.59 -43.54
C GLN A 54 -42.27 -16.52 -44.47
N GLU A 55 -41.42 -15.91 -45.32
CA GLU A 55 -41.64 -15.55 -46.74
C GLU A 55 -41.62 -14.08 -47.23
N ASN A 56 -40.61 -13.84 -48.08
CA ASN A 56 -40.60 -13.34 -49.47
C ASN A 56 -40.67 -11.85 -49.89
N GLN A 57 -39.65 -11.52 -50.73
CA GLN A 57 -39.64 -10.76 -52.02
C GLN A 57 -39.95 -9.24 -51.96
N THR A 58 -39.32 -8.33 -52.71
CA THR A 58 -38.71 -8.31 -54.06
C THR A 58 -37.92 -6.97 -54.19
N SER A 59 -36.70 -6.98 -54.74
CA SER A 59 -36.29 -6.38 -56.03
C SER A 59 -36.53 -4.86 -56.20
N ASP A 60 -35.48 -4.03 -56.28
CA ASP A 60 -34.98 -3.63 -57.61
C ASP A 60 -33.59 -2.97 -57.61
N THR A 61 -32.92 -3.28 -58.72
CA THR A 61 -31.53 -3.07 -59.13
C THR A 61 -31.13 -1.63 -59.46
N SER A 62 -29.86 -1.28 -59.19
CA SER A 62 -28.96 -0.59 -60.14
C SER A 62 -27.49 -0.69 -59.72
N ASN A 63 -26.69 -1.22 -60.65
CA ASN A 63 -25.31 -1.72 -60.57
C ASN A 63 -24.21 -0.64 -60.43
N ASN A 64 -23.17 -0.90 -59.63
CA ASN A 64 -21.87 -1.45 -60.10
C ASN A 64 -20.85 -1.68 -58.94
N THR A 65 -20.80 -2.92 -58.43
CA THR A 65 -19.67 -3.89 -58.40
C THR A 65 -18.22 -3.34 -58.40
N GLN A 66 -17.22 -3.78 -57.62
CA GLN A 66 -17.02 -4.71 -56.48
C GLN A 66 -15.55 -4.50 -56.01
N ASN A 67 -15.28 -4.46 -54.70
CA ASN A 67 -14.70 -5.62 -53.99
C ASN A 67 -14.63 -5.38 -52.47
N SER A 68 -15.41 -6.21 -51.75
CA SER A 68 -15.19 -6.73 -50.39
C SER A 68 -15.11 -5.77 -49.19
N SER A 69 -16.28 -5.50 -48.62
CA SER A 69 -16.56 -5.09 -47.24
C SER A 69 -16.36 -6.27 -46.25
N SER A 70 -16.07 -6.06 -44.96
CA SER A 70 -17.10 -5.69 -43.98
C SER A 70 -16.57 -5.06 -42.69
N ASP A 71 -17.01 -3.81 -42.42
CA ASP A 71 -17.36 -3.31 -41.07
C ASP A 71 -18.57 -4.12 -40.54
N ASN A 72 -18.96 -4.21 -39.27
CA ASN A 72 -18.71 -3.42 -38.07
C ASN A 72 -19.16 -4.27 -36.88
N SER A 73 -18.46 -4.29 -35.75
CA SER A 73 -19.10 -4.32 -34.42
C SER A 73 -18.08 -4.14 -33.31
N ASN A 74 -18.31 -3.08 -32.53
CA ASN A 74 -17.85 -2.85 -31.16
C ASN A 74 -17.19 -4.05 -30.48
N GLN A 75 -15.88 -4.14 -30.61
CA GLN A 75 -15.05 -4.83 -29.65
C GLN A 75 -14.45 -3.74 -28.77
N THR A 76 -14.86 -3.73 -27.50
CA THR A 76 -14.26 -2.94 -26.44
C THR A 76 -12.75 -3.13 -26.48
N ASP A 77 -12.02 -2.11 -26.92
CA ASP A 77 -10.59 -1.94 -26.69
C ASP A 77 -10.35 -1.93 -25.19
N THR A 78 -10.14 -3.10 -24.61
CA THR A 78 -9.44 -3.25 -23.33
C THR A 78 -7.99 -2.84 -23.56
N ILE A 79 -7.76 -1.53 -23.59
CA ILE A 79 -6.46 -0.94 -23.31
C ILE A 79 -6.12 -1.42 -21.90
N GLN A 80 -5.24 -2.42 -21.80
CA GLN A 80 -4.58 -2.82 -20.56
C GLN A 80 -3.69 -1.67 -20.08
N ASN A 81 -4.31 -0.63 -19.51
CA ASN A 81 -3.63 0.29 -18.62
C ASN A 81 -3.64 -0.33 -17.23
N ASN A 82 -2.57 -1.05 -16.87
CA ASN A 82 -2.25 -1.33 -15.48
C ASN A 82 -0.74 -1.59 -15.31
N SER A 83 -0.16 -0.88 -14.33
CA SER A 83 1.21 -0.90 -13.80
C SER A 83 2.29 -0.09 -14.54
N ALA A 84 2.82 0.89 -13.80
CA ALA A 84 4.03 1.64 -14.14
C ALA A 84 5.24 0.68 -14.07
N ALA A 85 5.84 0.37 -15.22
CA ALA A 85 7.11 -0.35 -15.25
C ALA A 85 8.22 0.51 -14.63
N ALA A 86 8.75 0.02 -13.50
CA ALA A 86 9.98 0.35 -12.78
C ALA A 86 10.22 1.84 -12.42
N SER A 87 10.11 2.16 -11.12
CA SER A 87 10.25 3.51 -10.57
C SER A 87 11.67 3.90 -10.12
N ASP A 88 12.70 3.03 -10.17
CA ASP A 88 14.06 3.43 -9.79
C ASP A 88 15.02 3.67 -10.97
N GLY A 89 14.92 2.92 -12.08
CA GLY A 89 15.81 3.07 -13.25
C GLY A 89 17.31 2.92 -12.96
N THR A 90 17.71 2.65 -11.72
CA THR A 90 19.08 2.69 -11.21
C THR A 90 19.64 1.30 -10.92
N TYR A 91 18.79 0.29 -10.73
CA TYR A 91 19.22 -1.12 -10.52
C TYR A 91 20.26 -1.29 -9.40
N THR A 92 20.15 -0.46 -8.36
CA THR A 92 21.11 -0.39 -7.23
C THR A 92 20.75 -1.30 -6.04
N ASN A 93 19.67 -2.10 -6.16
CA ASN A 93 19.23 -3.03 -5.12
C ASN A 93 18.43 -4.20 -5.73
N VAL A 94 19.04 -4.94 -6.64
CA VAL A 94 18.39 -6.07 -7.34
C VAL A 94 18.50 -7.33 -6.50
N HIS A 95 17.38 -7.92 -6.11
CA HIS A 95 17.28 -9.26 -5.53
C HIS A 95 16.60 -10.16 -6.57
N GLY A 96 17.42 -10.75 -7.42
CA GLY A 96 17.00 -11.50 -8.59
C GLY A 96 16.87 -13.00 -8.34
N ILE A 97 16.09 -13.67 -9.19
CA ILE A 97 16.08 -15.13 -9.27
C ILE A 97 15.87 -15.59 -10.71
N TRP A 98 16.63 -16.59 -11.15
CA TRP A 98 16.40 -17.20 -12.46
C TRP A 98 15.29 -18.24 -12.39
N LEU A 99 14.41 -18.21 -13.39
CA LEU A 99 13.33 -19.14 -13.60
C LEU A 99 13.57 -19.88 -14.91
N ASN A 100 13.74 -21.20 -14.83
CA ASN A 100 13.68 -22.04 -16.03
C ASN A 100 12.22 -22.17 -16.50
N VAL A 101 12.02 -22.63 -17.72
CA VAL A 101 10.67 -22.79 -18.30
C VAL A 101 9.77 -23.70 -17.47
N ASP A 102 10.32 -24.75 -16.86
CA ASP A 102 9.57 -25.70 -16.02
C ASP A 102 9.19 -25.12 -14.65
N ASP A 103 9.93 -24.09 -14.19
CA ASP A 103 9.68 -23.45 -12.89
C ASP A 103 8.45 -22.54 -12.95
N VAL A 104 8.18 -21.93 -14.11
CA VAL A 104 7.21 -20.84 -14.30
C VAL A 104 5.80 -21.22 -13.85
N ASN A 105 5.37 -22.45 -14.09
CA ASN A 105 4.07 -22.94 -13.64
C ASN A 105 4.01 -23.13 -12.11
N ASN A 106 5.15 -23.45 -11.50
CA ASN A 106 5.32 -23.78 -10.09
C ASN A 106 5.78 -22.59 -9.23
N VAL A 107 5.94 -21.39 -9.83
CA VAL A 107 6.23 -20.18 -9.07
C VAL A 107 5.11 -19.90 -8.08
N ASN A 108 5.49 -19.82 -6.81
CA ASN A 108 4.67 -19.33 -5.71
C ASN A 108 4.99 -17.85 -5.49
N VAL A 109 4.04 -16.98 -5.83
CA VAL A 109 4.22 -15.53 -5.75
C VAL A 109 4.52 -15.08 -4.32
N ASN A 110 3.92 -15.74 -3.32
CA ASN A 110 4.12 -15.39 -1.92
C ASN A 110 5.53 -15.73 -1.43
N GLU A 111 6.15 -16.80 -1.93
CA GLU A 111 7.55 -17.14 -1.63
C GLU A 111 8.48 -16.03 -2.12
N LEU A 112 8.31 -15.60 -3.37
CA LEU A 112 9.11 -14.52 -3.96
C LEU A 112 8.96 -13.21 -3.18
N LEU A 113 7.73 -12.82 -2.83
CA LEU A 113 7.46 -11.60 -2.07
C LEU A 113 8.02 -11.66 -0.64
N THR A 114 7.92 -12.83 0.02
CA THR A 114 8.40 -13.01 1.40
C THR A 114 9.93 -12.93 1.47
N ALA A 115 10.62 -13.53 0.50
CA ALA A 115 12.08 -13.41 0.37
C ALA A 115 12.55 -12.03 -0.11
N GLY A 116 11.63 -11.11 -0.44
CA GLY A 116 11.98 -9.79 -0.96
C GLY A 116 12.65 -9.83 -2.34
N ILE A 117 12.27 -10.80 -3.18
CA ILE A 117 12.70 -10.87 -4.58
C ILE A 117 12.09 -9.69 -5.33
N THR A 118 12.95 -8.92 -6.00
CA THR A 118 12.57 -7.74 -6.78
C THR A 118 12.52 -8.03 -8.27
N ASP A 119 13.25 -9.05 -8.75
CA ASP A 119 13.43 -9.33 -10.17
C ASP A 119 13.37 -10.83 -10.46
N VAL A 120 12.71 -11.21 -11.56
CA VAL A 120 12.74 -12.57 -12.08
C VAL A 120 13.34 -12.58 -13.49
N PHE A 121 14.32 -13.45 -13.71
CA PHE A 121 14.94 -13.68 -15.02
C PHE A 121 14.35 -14.95 -15.63
N VAL A 122 13.42 -14.79 -16.56
CA VAL A 122 12.53 -15.89 -17.00
C VAL A 122 12.96 -16.41 -18.36
N LYS A 123 13.30 -17.70 -18.44
CA LYS A 123 13.79 -18.31 -19.68
C LYS A 123 12.78 -18.14 -20.82
N ALA A 124 13.18 -17.42 -21.86
CA ALA A 124 12.39 -17.13 -23.04
C ALA A 124 12.90 -17.98 -24.23
N ASN A 125 12.40 -19.22 -24.33
CA ASN A 125 12.83 -20.14 -25.38
C ASN A 125 12.42 -19.64 -26.77
N ARG A 126 13.42 -19.40 -27.64
CA ARG A 126 13.23 -19.00 -29.03
C ARG A 126 12.92 -20.18 -29.96
N ILE A 127 13.50 -21.34 -29.69
CA ILE A 127 13.55 -22.47 -30.64
C ILE A 127 12.89 -23.74 -30.04
N SER A 128 12.81 -23.85 -28.72
CA SER A 128 12.26 -25.02 -28.00
C SER A 128 10.91 -24.73 -27.35
N ASN A 129 10.16 -25.80 -27.06
CA ASN A 129 8.93 -25.74 -26.28
C ASN A 129 9.22 -25.88 -24.77
N PRO A 130 8.43 -25.23 -23.90
CA PRO A 130 7.42 -24.23 -24.22
C PRO A 130 8.06 -22.94 -24.76
N THR A 131 7.39 -22.28 -25.70
CA THR A 131 7.93 -21.07 -26.36
C THR A 131 7.89 -19.85 -25.44
N TYR A 132 8.70 -18.83 -25.74
CA TYR A 132 8.71 -17.58 -24.98
C TYR A 132 7.32 -16.93 -24.87
N GLN A 133 6.46 -17.06 -25.89
CA GLN A 133 5.11 -16.51 -25.84
C GLN A 133 4.29 -17.13 -24.71
N SER A 134 4.33 -18.46 -24.59
CA SER A 134 3.62 -19.18 -23.53
C SER A 134 4.21 -18.86 -22.16
N VAL A 135 5.55 -18.89 -22.05
CA VAL A 135 6.25 -18.67 -20.79
C VAL A 135 6.06 -17.24 -20.26
N LEU A 136 6.28 -16.22 -21.09
CA LEU A 136 6.16 -14.82 -20.68
C LEU A 136 4.72 -14.47 -20.34
N THR A 137 3.73 -14.94 -21.11
CA THR A 137 2.31 -14.73 -20.79
C THR A 137 1.97 -15.32 -19.43
N THR A 138 2.46 -16.52 -19.13
CA THR A 138 2.18 -17.21 -17.87
C THR A 138 2.76 -16.46 -16.67
N ILE A 139 4.03 -16.06 -16.73
CA ILE A 139 4.66 -15.37 -15.60
C ILE A 139 4.13 -13.94 -15.41
N ILE A 140 3.84 -13.22 -16.50
CA ILE A 140 3.24 -11.87 -16.44
C ILE A 140 1.89 -11.93 -15.74
N ASN A 141 1.05 -12.92 -16.08
CA ASN A 141 -0.25 -13.10 -15.43
C ASN A 141 -0.10 -13.48 -13.95
N LYS A 142 0.85 -14.36 -13.60
CA LYS A 142 1.10 -14.76 -12.20
C LYS A 142 1.56 -13.60 -11.33
N LEU A 143 2.41 -12.72 -11.85
CA LEU A 143 3.00 -11.61 -11.09
C LEU A 143 2.19 -10.30 -11.22
N GLN A 144 1.03 -10.34 -11.87
CA GLN A 144 0.19 -9.18 -12.05
C GLN A 144 -0.22 -8.58 -10.69
N GLY A 145 -0.01 -7.27 -10.54
CA GLY A 145 -0.31 -6.54 -9.28
C GLY A 145 0.82 -6.58 -8.24
N THR A 146 1.93 -7.28 -8.52
CA THR A 146 3.16 -7.19 -7.73
C THR A 146 4.09 -6.11 -8.29
N GLU A 147 5.10 -5.72 -7.51
CA GLU A 147 6.19 -4.83 -7.96
C GLU A 147 7.39 -5.61 -8.55
N ILE A 148 7.29 -6.94 -8.68
CA ILE A 148 8.37 -7.80 -9.17
C ILE A 148 8.59 -7.54 -10.67
N ARG A 149 9.82 -7.22 -11.03
CA ARG A 149 10.25 -6.91 -12.39
C ARG A 149 10.54 -8.19 -13.18
N ILE A 150 9.98 -8.29 -14.38
CA ILE A 150 10.16 -9.46 -15.25
C ILE A 150 11.21 -9.15 -16.32
N HIS A 151 12.27 -9.96 -16.38
CA HIS A 151 13.30 -9.90 -17.41
C HIS A 151 13.22 -11.14 -18.30
N ALA A 152 13.08 -10.95 -19.61
CA ALA A 152 13.10 -12.07 -20.55
C ALA A 152 14.54 -12.56 -20.72
N TRP A 153 14.84 -13.78 -20.28
CA TRP A 153 16.15 -14.40 -20.32
C TRP A 153 16.35 -15.20 -21.62
N ILE A 154 17.21 -14.70 -22.50
CA ILE A 154 17.35 -15.15 -23.90
C ILE A 154 18.70 -15.82 -24.12
N THR A 155 18.69 -17.06 -24.60
CA THR A 155 19.89 -17.75 -25.11
C THR A 155 20.31 -17.14 -26.45
N CYS A 156 21.55 -16.68 -26.56
CA CYS A 156 22.08 -16.03 -27.77
C CYS A 156 22.77 -17.02 -28.72
N PHE A 157 24.02 -17.41 -28.43
CA PHE A 157 24.89 -18.11 -29.39
C PHE A 157 25.00 -19.61 -29.14
N VAL A 158 23.89 -20.21 -28.70
CA VAL A 158 23.74 -21.66 -28.56
C VAL A 158 22.42 -22.07 -29.23
N ASP A 159 22.46 -23.11 -30.05
CA ASP A 159 21.29 -23.61 -30.75
C ASP A 159 20.45 -24.59 -29.91
N ALA A 160 19.41 -25.18 -30.49
CA ALA A 160 18.52 -26.10 -29.78
C ALA A 160 19.18 -27.43 -29.38
N ASN A 161 20.31 -27.80 -29.99
CA ASN A 161 21.07 -29.01 -29.67
C ASN A 161 22.16 -28.74 -28.62
N GLY A 162 22.36 -27.46 -28.23
CA GLY A 162 23.43 -27.06 -27.34
C GLY A 162 24.73 -26.72 -28.08
N ASP A 163 24.72 -26.68 -29.41
CA ASP A 163 25.91 -26.37 -30.20
C ASP A 163 26.14 -24.87 -30.28
N TRP A 164 27.42 -24.46 -30.24
CA TRP A 164 27.82 -23.06 -30.32
C TRP A 164 27.65 -22.52 -31.74
N VAL A 165 27.01 -21.36 -31.83
CA VAL A 165 26.81 -20.64 -33.09
C VAL A 165 27.79 -19.47 -33.16
N ASP A 166 28.37 -19.22 -34.33
CA ASP A 166 29.30 -18.09 -34.50
C ASP A 166 28.56 -16.74 -34.28
N PRO A 167 28.99 -15.91 -33.31
CA PRO A 167 28.45 -14.58 -33.09
C PRO A 167 28.51 -13.64 -34.30
N LYS A 168 29.30 -13.96 -35.33
CA LYS A 168 29.38 -13.20 -36.59
C LYS A 168 28.38 -13.64 -37.66
N ASP A 169 27.65 -14.74 -37.46
CA ASP A 169 26.63 -15.14 -38.40
C ASP A 169 25.47 -14.13 -38.39
N SER A 170 25.33 -13.41 -39.51
CA SER A 170 24.31 -12.38 -39.65
C SER A 170 22.90 -12.97 -39.57
N LYS A 171 22.68 -14.21 -40.05
CA LYS A 171 21.37 -14.86 -39.99
C LYS A 171 20.96 -15.12 -38.55
N THR A 172 21.87 -15.65 -37.74
CA THR A 172 21.62 -15.91 -36.33
C THR A 172 21.40 -14.62 -35.55
N THR A 173 22.28 -13.62 -35.72
CA THR A 173 22.16 -12.33 -35.02
C THR A 173 20.91 -11.55 -35.42
N ASP A 174 20.52 -11.56 -36.71
CA ASP A 174 19.26 -10.97 -37.19
C ASP A 174 18.05 -11.66 -36.57
N ALA A 175 18.03 -13.00 -36.55
CA ALA A 175 16.95 -13.76 -35.93
C ALA A 175 16.84 -13.48 -34.43
N LEU A 176 17.96 -13.32 -33.71
CA LEU A 176 17.96 -12.96 -32.28
C LEU A 176 17.38 -11.56 -32.06
N VAL A 177 17.83 -10.57 -32.83
CA VAL A 177 17.34 -9.18 -32.73
C VAL A 177 15.85 -9.10 -33.09
N ASN A 178 15.37 -9.90 -34.05
CA ASN A 178 13.96 -9.97 -34.38
C ASN A 178 13.13 -10.54 -33.22
N THR A 179 13.57 -11.63 -32.58
CA THR A 179 12.91 -12.16 -31.38
C THR A 179 12.90 -11.15 -30.23
N ILE A 180 14.02 -10.46 -29.98
CA ILE A 180 14.10 -9.41 -28.96
C ILE A 180 13.16 -8.25 -29.29
N THR A 181 13.05 -7.86 -30.56
CA THR A 181 12.12 -6.82 -31.04
C THR A 181 10.68 -7.22 -30.76
N ASP A 182 10.31 -8.45 -31.08
CA ASP A 182 8.96 -8.99 -30.82
C ASP A 182 8.65 -8.99 -29.31
N ILE A 183 9.54 -9.55 -28.48
CA ILE A 183 9.38 -9.58 -27.02
C ILE A 183 9.23 -8.17 -26.45
N THR A 184 10.14 -7.26 -26.83
CA THR A 184 10.15 -5.88 -26.33
C THR A 184 8.89 -5.13 -26.75
N THR A 185 8.37 -5.36 -27.96
CA THR A 185 7.16 -4.69 -28.45
C THR A 185 5.93 -5.21 -27.71
N ASN A 186 5.77 -6.53 -27.66
CA ASN A 186 4.49 -7.16 -27.37
C ASN A 186 4.26 -7.57 -25.91
N TYR A 187 5.29 -7.53 -25.05
CA TYR A 187 5.18 -7.95 -23.66
C TYR A 187 5.47 -6.81 -22.67
N ASN A 188 4.79 -6.83 -21.52
CA ASN A 188 5.06 -5.93 -20.39
C ASN A 188 6.19 -6.49 -19.53
N ILE A 189 7.42 -6.26 -19.98
CA ILE A 189 8.65 -6.68 -19.31
C ILE A 189 9.45 -5.47 -18.84
N ALA A 190 10.22 -5.66 -17.77
CA ALA A 190 11.14 -4.66 -17.24
C ALA A 190 12.53 -4.74 -17.90
N GLY A 191 12.89 -5.87 -18.51
CA GLY A 191 14.18 -6.01 -19.18
C GLY A 191 14.34 -7.20 -20.11
N ILE A 192 15.41 -7.14 -20.89
CA ILE A 192 15.97 -8.21 -21.72
C ILE A 192 17.28 -8.64 -21.06
N HIS A 193 17.41 -9.93 -20.76
CA HIS A 193 18.60 -10.51 -20.14
C HIS A 193 19.25 -11.50 -21.10
N LEU A 194 20.46 -11.18 -21.55
CA LEU A 194 21.19 -11.94 -22.55
C LEU A 194 22.07 -13.00 -21.90
N ASP A 195 21.87 -14.25 -22.29
CA ASP A 195 22.68 -15.38 -21.84
C ASP A 195 23.36 -16.05 -23.03
N TYR A 196 24.47 -16.73 -22.78
CA TYR A 196 25.35 -17.28 -23.81
C TYR A 196 25.74 -16.23 -24.87
N VAL A 197 25.84 -14.96 -24.47
CA VAL A 197 26.33 -13.86 -25.32
C VAL A 197 27.86 -13.84 -25.28
N ARG A 198 28.46 -14.94 -25.76
CA ARG A 198 29.90 -15.20 -25.74
C ARG A 198 30.31 -16.29 -26.72
N TYR A 199 31.61 -16.49 -26.87
CA TYR A 199 32.20 -17.73 -27.40
C TYR A 199 32.31 -18.82 -26.31
N PRO A 200 32.53 -20.10 -26.65
CA PRO A 200 32.74 -21.19 -25.68
C PRO A 200 34.04 -21.11 -24.87
N GLY A 201 34.86 -20.08 -25.05
CA GLY A 201 36.26 -20.05 -24.59
C GLY A 201 37.26 -19.99 -25.76
N THR A 202 36.79 -19.74 -26.97
CA THR A 202 37.58 -19.71 -28.20
C THR A 202 37.62 -18.34 -28.87
N ALA A 203 37.19 -17.25 -28.21
CA ALA A 203 37.12 -15.93 -28.85
C ALA A 203 38.44 -15.49 -29.49
N TYR A 204 39.58 -15.78 -28.86
CA TYR A 204 40.93 -15.53 -29.40
C TYR A 204 41.24 -16.21 -30.75
N GLN A 205 40.49 -17.26 -31.11
CA GLN A 205 40.63 -17.94 -32.40
C GLN A 205 39.95 -17.16 -33.54
N TYR A 206 39.11 -16.18 -33.21
CA TYR A 206 38.36 -15.36 -34.16
C TYR A 206 38.89 -13.94 -34.15
N SER A 207 39.45 -13.49 -35.27
CA SER A 207 39.90 -12.10 -35.44
C SER A 207 38.75 -11.13 -35.15
N GLY A 208 38.82 -10.32 -34.11
CA GLY A 208 37.74 -9.40 -33.72
C GLY A 208 36.60 -10.07 -32.94
N GLY A 209 36.89 -11.12 -32.15
CA GLY A 209 35.89 -11.86 -31.38
C GLY A 209 35.22 -11.01 -30.29
N THR A 210 35.99 -10.18 -29.57
CA THR A 210 35.46 -9.26 -28.54
C THR A 210 34.54 -8.20 -29.16
N GLU A 211 34.91 -7.68 -30.33
CA GLU A 211 34.13 -6.70 -31.08
C GLU A 211 32.84 -7.30 -31.63
N ALA A 212 32.83 -8.58 -32.01
CA ALA A 212 31.62 -9.27 -32.44
C ALA A 212 30.58 -9.35 -31.32
N ILE A 213 30.99 -9.73 -30.11
CA ILE A 213 30.12 -9.78 -28.93
C ILE A 213 29.65 -8.37 -28.54
N THR A 214 30.58 -7.41 -28.42
CA THR A 214 30.27 -6.03 -28.04
C THR A 214 29.33 -5.37 -29.05
N GLY A 215 29.58 -5.55 -30.36
CA GLY A 215 28.74 -5.01 -31.42
C GLY A 215 27.34 -5.62 -31.45
N PHE A 216 27.21 -6.92 -31.15
CA PHE A 216 25.89 -7.54 -31.01
C PHE A 216 25.12 -6.97 -29.80
N VAL A 217 25.76 -6.84 -28.64
CA VAL A 217 25.12 -6.27 -27.44
C VAL A 217 24.73 -4.80 -27.68
N GLN A 218 25.57 -4.00 -28.33
CA GLN A 218 25.24 -2.64 -28.76
C GLN A 218 24.01 -2.61 -29.66
N ARG A 219 23.92 -3.52 -30.64
CA ARG A 219 22.77 -3.63 -31.54
C ARG A 219 21.50 -3.97 -30.76
N VAL A 220 21.56 -4.93 -29.84
CA VAL A 220 20.42 -5.28 -28.97
C VAL A 220 20.01 -4.07 -28.12
N TYR A 221 20.95 -3.42 -27.44
CA TYR A 221 20.69 -2.25 -26.61
C TYR A 221 19.98 -1.15 -27.39
N THR A 222 20.53 -0.78 -28.54
CA THR A 222 19.96 0.27 -29.40
C THR A 222 18.54 -0.09 -29.84
N THR A 223 18.31 -1.34 -30.25
CA THR A 223 16.98 -1.84 -30.63
C THR A 223 16.00 -1.74 -29.47
N VAL A 224 16.34 -2.30 -28.30
CA VAL A 224 15.46 -2.29 -27.11
C VAL A 224 15.11 -0.86 -26.70
N LYS A 225 16.12 0.03 -26.61
CA LYS A 225 15.91 1.42 -26.22
C LYS A 225 15.07 2.21 -27.23
N SER A 226 15.15 1.88 -28.51
CA SER A 226 14.33 2.51 -29.55
C SER A 226 12.83 2.14 -29.46
N ILE A 227 12.53 0.95 -28.93
CA ILE A 227 11.15 0.45 -28.80
C ILE A 227 10.56 0.89 -27.45
N LYS A 228 11.28 0.64 -26.35
CA LYS A 228 10.89 1.01 -24.98
C LYS A 228 12.12 1.47 -24.20
N ALA A 229 12.32 2.80 -24.14
CA ALA A 229 13.49 3.42 -23.51
C ALA A 229 13.76 2.98 -22.05
N LYS A 230 12.70 2.61 -21.31
CA LYS A 230 12.80 2.16 -19.91
C LYS A 230 13.07 0.67 -19.74
N VAL A 231 12.97 -0.15 -20.79
CA VAL A 231 13.27 -1.59 -20.70
C VAL A 231 14.79 -1.75 -20.59
N ALA A 232 15.25 -2.45 -19.57
CA ALA A 232 16.67 -2.68 -19.36
C ALA A 232 17.24 -3.73 -20.29
N VAL A 233 18.56 -3.67 -20.51
CA VAL A 233 19.35 -4.74 -21.11
C VAL A 233 20.43 -5.14 -20.12
N SER A 234 20.49 -6.42 -19.80
CA SER A 234 21.52 -7.02 -18.94
C SER A 234 22.09 -8.27 -19.60
N ALA A 235 23.21 -8.77 -19.11
CA ALA A 235 23.82 -9.98 -19.65
C ALA A 235 24.45 -10.86 -18.56
N ALA A 236 24.31 -12.18 -18.72
CA ALA A 236 25.04 -13.20 -17.97
C ALA A 236 26.49 -13.27 -18.48
N LEU A 237 27.44 -12.96 -17.60
CA LEU A 237 28.86 -12.86 -17.93
C LEU A 237 29.65 -13.91 -17.16
N MET A 238 30.74 -14.40 -17.74
CA MET A 238 31.67 -15.27 -17.01
C MET A 238 32.41 -14.46 -15.91
N PRO A 239 32.98 -15.06 -14.86
CA PRO A 239 33.58 -14.33 -13.74
C PRO A 239 35.11 -14.15 -13.79
N GLU A 240 35.83 -14.60 -14.83
CA GLU A 240 37.31 -14.71 -14.87
C GLU A 240 38.07 -13.40 -15.13
N GLY A 241 37.53 -12.26 -14.69
CA GLY A 241 38.21 -10.98 -14.70
C GLY A 241 38.79 -10.59 -16.08
N ALA A 242 40.09 -10.23 -16.11
CA ALA A 242 40.79 -9.78 -17.33
C ALA A 242 40.79 -10.82 -18.47
N ALA A 243 40.61 -12.12 -18.15
CA ALA A 243 40.67 -13.18 -19.14
C ALA A 243 39.40 -13.25 -20.02
N ASN A 244 38.29 -12.66 -19.56
CA ASN A 244 37.00 -12.79 -20.23
C ASN A 244 36.98 -12.26 -21.66
N ALA A 245 37.60 -11.11 -21.90
CA ALA A 245 37.66 -10.52 -23.23
C ALA A 245 38.36 -11.47 -24.21
N TYR A 246 39.44 -12.13 -23.78
CA TYR A 246 40.25 -13.02 -24.61
C TYR A 246 39.58 -14.37 -24.90
N TYR A 247 38.95 -15.00 -23.90
CA TYR A 247 38.36 -16.34 -24.07
C TYR A 247 36.90 -16.30 -24.52
N TYR A 248 36.12 -15.36 -24.00
CA TYR A 248 34.66 -15.32 -24.19
C TYR A 248 34.21 -14.18 -25.10
N GLY A 249 35.08 -13.20 -25.36
CA GLY A 249 34.71 -11.97 -26.05
C GLY A 249 33.94 -10.99 -25.14
N GLN A 250 33.89 -11.25 -23.84
CA GLN A 250 33.15 -10.46 -22.86
C GLN A 250 34.08 -9.46 -22.16
N ASP A 251 34.19 -8.25 -22.70
CA ASP A 251 34.91 -7.16 -22.06
C ASP A 251 33.95 -6.35 -21.19
N TYR A 252 34.15 -6.33 -19.86
CA TYR A 252 33.22 -5.69 -18.93
C TYR A 252 33.06 -4.19 -19.17
N GLU A 253 34.17 -3.47 -19.42
CA GLU A 253 34.14 -2.02 -19.62
C GLU A 253 33.38 -1.69 -20.90
N GLN A 254 33.70 -2.39 -21.99
CA GLN A 254 33.05 -2.20 -23.28
C GLN A 254 31.56 -2.55 -23.23
N LEU A 255 31.21 -3.70 -22.64
CA LEU A 255 29.83 -4.15 -22.50
C LEU A 255 29.00 -3.24 -21.59
N SER A 256 29.59 -2.67 -20.53
CA SER A 256 28.88 -1.77 -19.62
C SER A 256 28.35 -0.51 -20.30
N ASN A 257 28.91 -0.11 -21.45
CA ASN A 257 28.36 1.00 -22.24
C ASN A 257 27.00 0.68 -22.89
N TYR A 258 26.68 -0.60 -23.04
CA TYR A 258 25.50 -1.11 -23.74
C TYR A 258 24.68 -2.07 -22.89
N LEU A 259 24.84 -2.00 -21.57
CA LEU A 259 24.03 -2.70 -20.58
C LEU A 259 23.56 -1.67 -19.55
N ASP A 260 22.39 -1.89 -18.96
CA ASP A 260 21.92 -1.10 -17.82
C ASP A 260 22.48 -1.65 -16.50
N PHE A 261 22.79 -2.95 -16.45
CA PHE A 261 23.55 -3.61 -15.38
C PHE A 261 24.17 -4.92 -15.87
N LEU A 262 25.25 -5.36 -15.23
CA LEU A 262 25.98 -6.59 -15.54
C LEU A 262 25.58 -7.71 -14.58
N VAL A 263 25.60 -8.96 -15.05
CA VAL A 263 25.25 -10.12 -14.22
C VAL A 263 26.30 -11.22 -14.31
N PRO A 264 27.46 -11.09 -13.64
CA PRO A 264 28.49 -12.13 -13.67
C PRO A 264 28.06 -13.37 -12.89
N MET A 265 28.29 -14.55 -13.44
CA MET A 265 27.96 -15.86 -12.87
C MET A 265 29.10 -16.34 -11.97
N VAL A 266 29.13 -15.88 -10.72
CA VAL A 266 30.19 -16.17 -9.73
C VAL A 266 29.81 -17.44 -8.97
N TYR A 267 29.88 -18.58 -9.66
CA TYR A 267 29.40 -19.87 -9.16
C TYR A 267 30.49 -20.64 -8.41
N GLU A 268 30.66 -20.35 -7.12
CA GLU A 268 31.69 -20.90 -6.23
C GLU A 268 31.94 -22.41 -6.45
N GLY A 269 30.87 -23.21 -6.40
CA GLY A 269 30.94 -24.66 -6.51
C GLY A 269 31.48 -25.18 -7.85
N ASN A 270 31.19 -24.49 -8.94
CA ASN A 270 31.70 -24.82 -10.27
C ASN A 270 33.18 -24.47 -10.43
N TYR A 271 33.63 -23.38 -9.80
CA TYR A 271 35.03 -22.95 -9.83
C TYR A 271 35.88 -23.64 -8.75
N LYS A 272 35.24 -24.32 -7.79
CA LYS A 272 35.88 -24.93 -6.60
C LYS A 272 36.63 -23.89 -5.76
N GLU A 273 36.00 -22.74 -5.62
CA GLU A 273 36.52 -21.58 -4.90
C GLU A 273 35.76 -21.40 -3.57
N ASP A 274 35.90 -20.24 -2.91
CA ASP A 274 35.24 -19.91 -1.65
C ASP A 274 34.62 -18.49 -1.64
N ASN A 275 34.08 -18.07 -0.49
CA ASN A 275 33.49 -16.75 -0.30
C ASN A 275 34.47 -15.57 -0.52
N ASP A 276 35.77 -15.75 -0.28
CA ASP A 276 36.79 -14.71 -0.53
C ASP A 276 36.97 -14.52 -2.04
N TRP A 277 36.88 -15.60 -2.81
CA TRP A 277 36.82 -15.54 -4.27
C TRP A 277 35.56 -14.82 -4.76
N ILE A 278 34.38 -15.10 -4.20
CA ILE A 278 33.14 -14.36 -4.54
C ILE A 278 33.36 -12.85 -4.36
N THR A 279 33.91 -12.47 -3.21
CA THR A 279 34.17 -11.06 -2.87
C THR A 279 35.15 -10.41 -3.86
N SER A 280 36.28 -11.07 -4.12
CA SER A 280 37.35 -10.51 -4.96
C SER A 280 37.01 -10.50 -6.46
N ALA A 281 36.34 -11.54 -6.97
CA ALA A 281 35.83 -11.58 -8.35
C ALA A 281 34.78 -10.49 -8.57
N THR A 282 33.86 -10.31 -7.61
CA THR A 282 32.87 -9.23 -7.65
C THR A 282 33.53 -7.86 -7.67
N ALA A 283 34.46 -7.60 -6.75
CA ALA A 283 35.16 -6.32 -6.67
C ALA A 283 35.96 -6.00 -7.93
N TYR A 284 36.56 -7.01 -8.58
CA TYR A 284 37.19 -6.83 -9.88
C TYR A 284 36.20 -6.29 -10.91
N ILE A 285 35.04 -6.93 -11.05
CA ILE A 285 34.06 -6.60 -12.10
C ILE A 285 33.41 -5.25 -11.82
N VAL A 286 33.11 -4.94 -10.56
CA VAL A 286 32.63 -3.60 -10.14
C VAL A 286 33.62 -2.51 -10.54
N ASN A 287 34.92 -2.74 -10.36
CA ASN A 287 35.97 -1.78 -10.74
C ASN A 287 36.19 -1.66 -12.26
N HIS A 288 35.66 -2.59 -13.06
CA HIS A 288 35.76 -2.61 -14.52
C HIS A 288 34.39 -2.46 -15.18
N SER A 289 33.44 -1.83 -14.48
CA SER A 289 32.10 -1.56 -14.99
C SER A 289 31.72 -0.10 -14.74
N THR A 290 31.12 0.54 -15.76
CA THR A 290 30.50 1.87 -15.60
C THR A 290 29.04 1.80 -15.12
N LYS A 291 28.55 0.58 -14.86
CA LYS A 291 27.17 0.27 -14.52
C LYS A 291 27.08 -0.62 -13.28
N PRO A 292 25.91 -0.67 -12.61
CA PRO A 292 25.66 -1.61 -11.52
C PRO A 292 26.02 -3.06 -11.90
N VAL A 293 26.56 -3.79 -10.92
CA VAL A 293 26.86 -5.21 -11.04
C VAL A 293 25.94 -5.98 -10.10
N VAL A 294 25.13 -6.87 -10.65
CA VAL A 294 24.22 -7.76 -9.92
C VAL A 294 24.80 -9.16 -9.99
N VAL A 295 25.32 -9.70 -8.90
CA VAL A 295 26.09 -10.95 -8.97
C VAL A 295 25.16 -12.16 -9.06
N GLY A 296 25.35 -13.00 -10.08
CA GLY A 296 24.72 -14.31 -10.17
C GLY A 296 25.38 -15.31 -9.24
N LEU A 297 24.61 -15.87 -8.31
CA LEU A 297 25.07 -16.84 -7.31
C LEU A 297 24.42 -18.20 -7.53
N GLN A 298 25.22 -19.25 -7.37
CA GLN A 298 24.77 -20.64 -7.48
C GLN A 298 24.07 -21.04 -6.18
N THR A 299 22.96 -21.78 -6.25
CA THR A 299 22.19 -22.18 -5.05
C THR A 299 22.31 -23.68 -4.73
N TYR A 300 23.26 -24.36 -5.35
CA TYR A 300 23.51 -25.80 -5.27
C TYR A 300 25.02 -26.09 -5.39
N LYS A 301 25.46 -27.29 -4.98
CA LYS A 301 26.90 -27.57 -4.78
C LYS A 301 27.77 -27.47 -6.04
N SER A 302 27.28 -27.90 -7.20
CA SER A 302 27.89 -27.64 -8.53
C SER A 302 27.01 -28.21 -9.65
N ASP A 303 27.32 -27.95 -10.92
CA ASP A 303 26.62 -28.57 -12.06
C ASP A 303 26.73 -30.10 -12.09
N SER A 304 27.75 -30.65 -11.42
CA SER A 304 27.90 -32.10 -11.21
C SER A 304 27.26 -32.63 -9.92
N ASN A 305 26.79 -31.73 -9.05
CA ASN A 305 26.19 -32.05 -7.75
C ASN A 305 25.04 -31.07 -7.44
N LEU A 306 23.82 -31.47 -7.81
CA LEU A 306 22.61 -30.65 -7.70
C LEU A 306 22.02 -30.57 -6.28
N VAL A 307 22.76 -30.98 -5.24
CA VAL A 307 22.33 -30.79 -3.85
C VAL A 307 22.26 -29.29 -3.55
N ALA A 308 21.11 -28.81 -3.07
CA ALA A 308 20.91 -27.42 -2.69
C ALA A 308 21.90 -27.00 -1.59
N LEU A 309 22.37 -25.76 -1.66
CA LEU A 309 23.10 -25.13 -0.57
C LEU A 309 22.15 -24.82 0.58
N SER A 310 22.63 -24.87 1.81
CA SER A 310 21.81 -24.43 2.94
C SER A 310 21.55 -22.94 2.88
N VAL A 311 20.51 -22.48 3.58
CA VAL A 311 20.16 -21.06 3.62
C VAL A 311 21.30 -20.21 4.19
N GLU A 312 22.05 -20.73 5.16
CA GLU A 312 23.24 -20.06 5.71
C GLU A 312 24.35 -19.91 4.66
N GLU A 313 24.60 -20.96 3.86
CA GLU A 313 25.58 -20.91 2.77
C GLU A 313 25.18 -19.85 1.73
N ILE A 314 23.91 -19.86 1.29
CA ILE A 314 23.39 -18.87 0.32
C ILE A 314 23.49 -17.44 0.86
N ASN A 315 23.12 -17.23 2.13
CA ASN A 315 23.22 -15.90 2.76
C ASN A 315 24.67 -15.43 2.90
N GLN A 316 25.60 -16.35 3.13
CA GLN A 316 27.03 -16.02 3.20
C GLN A 316 27.58 -15.64 1.82
N ASP A 317 27.13 -16.30 0.75
CA ASP A 317 27.48 -15.94 -0.63
C ASP A 317 26.94 -14.56 -1.01
N ILE A 318 25.67 -14.29 -0.69
CA ILE A 318 25.03 -12.97 -0.88
C ILE A 318 25.85 -11.89 -0.16
N LYS A 319 26.19 -12.12 1.11
CA LYS A 319 26.99 -11.17 1.90
C LYS A 319 28.36 -10.92 1.28
N SER A 320 28.99 -11.95 0.72
CA SER A 320 30.30 -11.86 0.08
C SER A 320 30.24 -11.04 -1.21
N ALA A 321 29.22 -11.28 -2.05
CA ALA A 321 28.97 -10.47 -3.24
C ALA A 321 28.72 -9.00 -2.90
N LEU A 322 27.86 -8.70 -1.91
CA LEU A 322 27.59 -7.32 -1.47
C LEU A 322 28.84 -6.65 -0.90
N SER A 323 29.66 -7.39 -0.15
CA SER A 323 30.94 -6.89 0.39
C SER A 323 31.95 -6.58 -0.71
N GLY A 324 31.87 -7.28 -1.85
CA GLY A 324 32.62 -6.98 -3.07
C GLY A 324 32.11 -5.73 -3.83
N GLY A 325 31.05 -5.07 -3.35
CA GLY A 325 30.48 -3.87 -3.97
C GLY A 325 29.35 -4.14 -4.96
N ALA A 326 28.79 -5.35 -4.98
CA ALA A 326 27.63 -5.63 -5.82
C ALA A 326 26.44 -4.71 -5.48
N SER A 327 25.72 -4.30 -6.51
CA SER A 327 24.47 -3.54 -6.43
C SER A 327 23.24 -4.45 -6.19
N GLY A 328 23.47 -5.74 -5.97
CA GLY A 328 22.45 -6.75 -5.84
C GLY A 328 22.97 -8.14 -6.17
N PHE A 329 22.09 -9.13 -6.12
CA PHE A 329 22.39 -10.51 -6.46
C PHE A 329 21.25 -11.09 -7.32
N ALA A 330 21.53 -12.21 -7.98
CA ALA A 330 20.53 -13.04 -8.62
C ALA A 330 20.81 -14.51 -8.28
N LEU A 331 19.79 -15.26 -7.86
CA LEU A 331 19.93 -16.65 -7.42
C LEU A 331 19.65 -17.63 -8.56
N PHE A 332 20.62 -18.49 -8.87
CA PHE A 332 20.53 -19.54 -9.88
C PHE A 332 20.38 -20.91 -9.19
N ARG A 333 19.16 -21.47 -9.09
CA ARG A 333 17.88 -20.99 -9.66
C ARG A 333 16.68 -21.49 -8.84
N TYR A 334 15.49 -20.92 -9.05
CA TYR A 334 14.27 -21.19 -8.26
C TYR A 334 13.97 -22.68 -8.03
N GLY A 335 14.06 -23.52 -9.07
CA GLY A 335 13.77 -24.95 -8.96
C GLY A 335 14.76 -25.75 -8.11
N TRP A 336 15.94 -25.21 -7.80
CA TRP A 336 17.01 -25.86 -7.03
C TRP A 336 17.42 -25.07 -5.78
N LEU A 337 16.68 -24.02 -5.43
CA LEU A 337 16.87 -23.27 -4.21
C LEU A 337 16.23 -24.01 -3.04
N ASP A 338 16.91 -24.04 -1.90
CA ASP A 338 16.33 -24.53 -0.65
C ASP A 338 15.06 -23.72 -0.31
N LYS A 339 13.95 -24.41 -0.05
CA LYS A 339 12.66 -23.75 0.19
C LYS A 339 12.65 -22.95 1.49
N ASP A 340 13.46 -23.33 2.46
CA ASP A 340 13.60 -22.61 3.73
C ASP A 340 14.16 -21.19 3.52
N PHE A 341 14.80 -20.91 2.37
CA PHE A 341 15.23 -19.56 1.99
C PHE A 341 14.03 -18.59 1.91
N PHE A 342 12.88 -19.06 1.40
CA PHE A 342 11.69 -18.23 1.24
C PHE A 342 10.94 -17.96 2.54
N ASP A 343 11.27 -18.70 3.60
CA ASP A 343 10.68 -18.54 4.92
C ASP A 343 11.49 -17.57 5.81
N GLN A 344 12.60 -17.03 5.31
CA GLN A 344 13.39 -16.03 6.02
C GLN A 344 12.87 -14.62 5.81
N ILE A 345 12.62 -13.94 6.93
CA ILE A 345 12.36 -12.50 6.95
C ILE A 345 13.69 -11.77 6.79
N ASN A 346 13.81 -10.94 5.74
CA ASN A 346 15.00 -10.13 5.49
C ASN A 346 15.39 -9.31 6.74
N PRO A 347 16.59 -9.54 7.30
CA PRO A 347 17.13 -8.74 8.41
C PRO A 347 17.17 -7.25 8.00
N GLY A 348 16.52 -6.40 8.79
CA GLY A 348 16.46 -4.95 8.52
C GLY A 348 15.17 -4.45 7.86
N THR A 349 14.17 -5.32 7.64
CA THR A 349 12.83 -4.88 7.24
C THR A 349 12.25 -3.91 8.28
N THR A 350 11.80 -2.74 7.85
CA THR A 350 11.15 -1.75 8.73
C THR A 350 9.79 -1.33 8.17
N PHE A 351 8.87 -0.93 9.05
CA PHE A 351 7.53 -0.50 8.68
C PHE A 351 7.19 0.86 9.28
N THR A 352 6.46 1.67 8.51
CA THR A 352 5.88 2.92 9.02
C THR A 352 4.68 2.64 9.93
N VAL A 353 4.39 3.57 10.83
CA VAL A 353 3.18 3.52 11.68
C VAL A 353 1.90 3.44 10.83
N ASP A 354 1.87 4.07 9.65
CA ASP A 354 0.71 4.03 8.75
C ASP A 354 0.48 2.63 8.17
N GLN A 355 1.53 1.93 7.74
CA GLN A 355 1.43 0.54 7.28
C GLN A 355 0.90 -0.37 8.39
N ILE A 356 1.42 -0.22 9.62
CA ILE A 356 1.03 -1.06 10.77
C ILE A 356 -0.43 -0.83 11.14
N LYS A 357 -0.90 0.44 11.16
CA LYS A 357 -2.30 0.78 11.45
C LYS A 357 -3.27 0.24 10.41
N ALA A 358 -2.92 0.29 9.12
CA ALA A 358 -3.74 -0.29 8.07
C ALA A 358 -3.89 -1.80 8.26
N SER A 359 -2.80 -2.50 8.58
CA SER A 359 -2.81 -3.94 8.89
C SER A 359 -3.60 -4.25 10.17
N ALA A 360 -3.53 -3.38 11.18
CA ALA A 360 -4.30 -3.51 12.41
C ALA A 360 -5.81 -3.48 12.16
N SER A 361 -6.29 -2.62 11.26
CA SER A 361 -7.69 -2.62 10.80
C SER A 361 -8.08 -3.98 10.20
N VAL A 362 -7.21 -4.58 9.38
CA VAL A 362 -7.46 -5.90 8.76
C VAL A 362 -7.52 -7.01 9.81
N VAL A 363 -6.55 -7.07 10.74
CA VAL A 363 -6.54 -8.08 11.81
C VAL A 363 -7.77 -7.96 12.69
N ARG A 364 -8.15 -6.73 13.08
CA ARG A 364 -9.38 -6.48 13.84
C ARG A 364 -10.59 -7.08 13.12
N SER A 365 -10.82 -6.69 11.86
CA SER A 365 -11.97 -7.18 11.08
C SER A 365 -11.96 -8.69 10.92
N TYR A 366 -10.78 -9.29 10.73
CA TYR A 366 -10.64 -10.74 10.64
C TYR A 366 -11.06 -11.44 11.94
N VAL A 367 -10.59 -10.96 13.09
CA VAL A 367 -10.94 -11.52 14.41
C VAL A 367 -12.44 -11.39 14.68
N GLU A 368 -13.02 -10.23 14.40
CA GLU A 368 -14.46 -9.99 14.55
C GLU A 368 -15.30 -10.91 13.66
N SER A 369 -14.80 -11.24 12.46
CA SER A 369 -15.51 -12.09 11.49
C SER A 369 -15.32 -13.59 11.74
N ASN A 370 -14.17 -14.01 12.25
CA ASN A 370 -13.77 -15.43 12.29
C ASN A 370 -13.63 -15.99 13.70
N GLY A 371 -13.61 -15.15 14.74
CA GLY A 371 -13.44 -15.61 16.11
C GLY A 371 -12.06 -16.18 16.44
N ARG A 372 -11.08 -15.95 15.55
CA ARG A 372 -9.71 -16.44 15.69
C ARG A 372 -8.75 -15.42 15.09
N LEU A 373 -7.49 -15.47 15.51
CA LEU A 373 -6.42 -14.73 14.84
C LEU A 373 -6.15 -15.32 13.45
N PRO A 374 -5.72 -14.49 12.48
CA PRO A 374 -5.09 -15.00 11.28
C PRO A 374 -3.68 -15.50 11.61
N ASP A 375 -3.12 -16.41 10.80
CA ASP A 375 -1.75 -16.90 11.01
C ASP A 375 -0.70 -15.80 10.72
N SER A 376 -1.06 -14.87 9.82
CA SER A 376 -0.22 -13.75 9.39
C SER A 376 -1.08 -12.60 8.84
N VAL A 377 -0.47 -11.43 8.68
CA VAL A 377 -1.06 -10.24 8.06
C VAL A 377 -0.05 -9.57 7.13
N LEU A 378 -0.50 -8.95 6.05
CA LEU A 378 0.35 -8.09 5.22
C LEU A 378 0.57 -6.75 5.92
N VAL A 379 1.83 -6.34 6.07
CA VAL A 379 2.24 -4.99 6.50
C VAL A 379 2.97 -4.35 5.33
N GLY A 380 2.33 -3.37 4.68
CA GLY A 380 2.74 -2.97 3.33
C GLY A 380 2.58 -4.16 2.37
N SER A 381 3.68 -4.58 1.73
CA SER A 381 3.74 -5.76 0.86
C SER A 381 4.30 -7.01 1.56
N THR A 382 4.77 -6.89 2.81
CA THR A 382 5.45 -7.98 3.52
C THR A 382 4.48 -8.78 4.38
N LYS A 383 4.52 -10.12 4.26
CA LYS A 383 3.76 -11.03 5.13
C LYS A 383 4.44 -11.14 6.49
N VAL A 384 3.74 -10.73 7.55
CA VAL A 384 4.22 -10.74 8.93
C VAL A 384 3.40 -11.73 9.74
N THR A 385 4.04 -12.63 10.47
CA THR A 385 3.34 -13.59 11.34
C THR A 385 2.62 -12.86 12.48
N ILE A 386 1.52 -13.40 12.99
CA ILE A 386 0.71 -12.67 13.97
C ILE A 386 1.44 -12.43 15.31
N HIS A 387 2.39 -13.30 15.67
CA HIS A 387 3.20 -13.14 16.87
C HIS A 387 4.26 -12.04 16.72
N GLN A 388 4.86 -11.90 15.53
CA GLN A 388 5.74 -10.76 15.24
C GLN A 388 4.94 -9.46 15.08
N PHE A 389 3.73 -9.54 14.53
CA PHE A 389 2.85 -8.38 14.40
C PHE A 389 2.48 -7.79 15.75
N LEU A 390 2.41 -8.59 16.83
CA LEU A 390 2.22 -8.07 18.18
C LEU A 390 3.31 -7.06 18.56
N GLU A 391 4.57 -7.27 18.18
CA GLU A 391 5.64 -6.32 18.47
C GLU A 391 5.42 -5.00 17.73
N LEU A 392 5.09 -5.07 16.43
CA LEU A 392 4.77 -3.88 15.63
C LEU A 392 3.59 -3.11 16.23
N LEU A 393 2.55 -3.82 16.66
CA LEU A 393 1.36 -3.24 17.29
C LEU A 393 1.70 -2.47 18.57
N VAL A 394 2.48 -3.08 19.49
CA VAL A 394 2.84 -2.42 20.77
C VAL A 394 3.81 -1.27 20.55
N THR A 395 4.80 -1.43 19.67
CA THR A 395 5.79 -0.39 19.38
C THR A 395 5.14 0.81 18.69
N ALA A 396 4.25 0.59 17.72
CA ALA A 396 3.47 1.67 17.10
C ALA A 396 2.57 2.37 18.10
N THR A 397 1.92 1.63 19.02
CA THR A 397 1.09 2.22 20.08
C THR A 397 1.91 3.14 21.00
N ILE A 398 3.12 2.73 21.38
CA ILE A 398 4.05 3.54 22.20
C ILE A 398 4.51 4.78 21.41
N GLN A 399 4.93 4.63 20.16
CA GLN A 399 5.36 5.74 19.32
C GLN A 399 4.26 6.78 19.12
N ILE A 400 3.04 6.36 18.78
CA ILE A 400 1.87 7.24 18.67
C ILE A 400 1.63 7.99 19.98
N ASN A 401 1.75 7.30 21.12
CA ASN A 401 1.58 7.95 22.41
C ASN A 401 2.63 9.06 22.64
N ASN A 402 3.86 8.84 22.19
CA ASN A 402 4.98 9.76 22.36
C ASN A 402 5.13 10.80 21.24
N GLY A 403 4.32 10.72 20.18
CA GLY A 403 4.42 11.61 19.01
C GLY A 403 5.64 11.33 18.13
N VAL A 404 6.15 10.09 18.15
CA VAL A 404 7.29 9.62 17.36
C VAL A 404 6.77 8.99 16.06
N THR A 405 7.49 9.17 14.95
CA THR A 405 7.09 8.67 13.61
C THR A 405 8.17 7.82 12.93
N ASP A 406 9.16 7.34 13.68
CA ASP A 406 10.26 6.55 13.14
C ASP A 406 9.78 5.19 12.65
N SER A 407 10.35 4.70 11.54
CA SER A 407 10.06 3.33 11.06
C SER A 407 10.44 2.30 12.12
N ILE A 408 9.59 1.29 12.27
CA ILE A 408 9.72 0.24 13.27
C ILE A 408 10.34 -1.00 12.62
N PRO A 409 11.49 -1.50 13.10
CA PRO A 409 12.08 -2.72 12.57
C PRO A 409 11.25 -3.95 12.93
N LEU A 410 11.14 -4.88 11.99
CA LEU A 410 10.52 -6.17 12.24
C LEU A 410 11.47 -7.05 13.06
N GLY A 411 11.09 -7.32 14.31
CA GLY A 411 11.86 -8.22 15.16
C GLY A 411 11.63 -9.71 14.87
N THR A 412 12.63 -10.52 15.20
CA THR A 412 12.59 -11.98 15.13
C THR A 412 12.30 -12.53 16.53
N PHE A 413 11.06 -12.95 16.77
CA PHE A 413 10.64 -13.49 18.07
C PHE A 413 9.99 -14.85 17.88
N SER A 414 10.29 -15.79 18.78
CA SER A 414 9.60 -17.08 18.80
C SER A 414 8.12 -16.94 19.17
N ALA A 415 7.29 -17.83 18.63
CA ALA A 415 5.86 -17.87 18.88
C ALA A 415 5.53 -18.18 20.36
N PRO A 416 4.36 -17.75 20.87
CA PRO A 416 3.89 -18.17 22.19
C PRO A 416 3.67 -19.69 22.22
N THR A 417 3.90 -20.30 23.39
CA THR A 417 3.87 -21.76 23.58
C THR A 417 2.65 -22.24 24.34
N ASN A 418 2.10 -21.44 25.24
CA ASN A 418 0.96 -21.82 26.07
C ASN A 418 0.17 -20.58 26.55
N PRO A 419 -0.57 -19.90 25.66
CA PRO A 419 -1.42 -18.79 26.05
C PRO A 419 -2.47 -19.22 27.08
N ILE A 420 -2.50 -18.55 28.23
CA ILE A 420 -3.51 -18.77 29.28
C ILE A 420 -4.30 -17.49 29.54
N GLU A 421 -5.58 -17.66 29.88
CA GLU A 421 -6.50 -16.55 30.09
C GLU A 421 -7.21 -16.65 31.44
N ASN A 422 -7.36 -15.51 32.10
CA ASN A 422 -8.21 -15.30 33.26
C ASN A 422 -8.58 -13.82 33.34
N ILE A 423 -9.47 -13.37 32.47
CA ILE A 423 -10.06 -12.02 32.51
C ILE A 423 -11.59 -12.09 32.51
N ARG A 424 -12.24 -11.05 33.03
CA ARG A 424 -13.68 -10.78 32.84
C ARG A 424 -13.88 -9.72 31.75
N ALA A 425 -15.11 -9.58 31.26
CA ALA A 425 -15.42 -8.49 30.34
C ALA A 425 -15.34 -7.12 31.03
N GLY A 426 -14.78 -6.12 30.35
CA GLY A 426 -14.65 -4.76 30.86
C GLY A 426 -13.66 -3.92 30.04
N ASN A 427 -13.24 -2.78 30.59
CA ASN A 427 -12.36 -1.83 29.92
C ASN A 427 -10.94 -1.90 30.50
N ILE A 428 -9.93 -1.98 29.63
CA ILE A 428 -8.52 -1.74 29.97
C ILE A 428 -8.22 -0.27 29.62
N LEU A 429 -7.89 0.55 30.60
CA LEU A 429 -7.67 2.00 30.42
C LEU A 429 -6.34 2.28 29.71
N MET A 430 -6.20 3.49 29.14
CA MET A 430 -4.99 3.92 28.44
C MET A 430 -3.71 3.78 29.24
N VAL A 431 -3.72 4.18 30.51
CA VAL A 431 -2.58 4.01 31.40
C VAL A 431 -2.17 2.53 31.54
N GLU A 432 -3.15 1.63 31.52
CA GLU A 432 -2.93 0.20 31.70
C GLU A 432 -2.47 -0.47 30.41
N TYR A 433 -3.15 -0.21 29.27
CA TYR A 433 -2.69 -0.79 28.00
C TYR A 433 -1.32 -0.23 27.61
N LEU A 434 -0.96 1.02 27.93
CA LEU A 434 0.39 1.53 27.66
C LEU A 434 1.43 0.84 28.54
N LYS A 435 1.11 0.59 29.80
CA LYS A 435 1.98 -0.22 30.68
C LYS A 435 2.17 -1.63 30.10
N ILE A 436 1.09 -2.29 29.67
CA ILE A 436 1.15 -3.61 29.04
C ILE A 436 2.01 -3.56 27.77
N ALA A 437 1.89 -2.51 26.94
CA ALA A 437 2.67 -2.37 25.72
C ALA A 437 4.18 -2.31 26.03
N HIS A 438 4.57 -1.52 27.03
CA HIS A 438 5.96 -1.46 27.49
C HIS A 438 6.44 -2.78 28.08
N ASP A 439 5.63 -3.45 28.91
CA ASP A 439 5.99 -4.74 29.51
C ASP A 439 6.18 -5.83 28.44
N VAL A 440 5.27 -5.90 27.45
CA VAL A 440 5.35 -6.82 26.31
C VAL A 440 6.61 -6.53 25.49
N LYS A 441 6.86 -5.27 25.13
CA LYS A 441 8.05 -4.88 24.36
C LYS A 441 9.33 -5.27 25.10
N ASN A 442 9.46 -4.91 26.37
CA ASN A 442 10.63 -5.22 27.18
C ASN A 442 10.85 -6.74 27.31
N TYR A 443 9.78 -7.52 27.45
CA TYR A 443 9.86 -8.97 27.49
C TYR A 443 10.36 -9.53 26.15
N MET A 444 9.80 -9.08 25.03
CA MET A 444 10.19 -9.55 23.70
C MET A 444 11.66 -9.19 23.41
N ASP A 445 12.06 -7.95 23.65
CA ASP A 445 13.43 -7.46 23.45
C ASP A 445 14.46 -8.22 24.31
N SER A 446 14.10 -8.58 25.55
CA SER A 446 15.03 -9.27 26.47
C SER A 446 15.06 -10.79 26.32
N SER A 447 13.97 -11.42 25.88
CA SER A 447 13.84 -12.88 25.84
C SER A 447 13.94 -13.47 24.42
N GLY A 448 13.75 -12.66 23.37
CA GLY A 448 13.59 -13.16 22.01
C GLY A 448 12.29 -13.97 21.80
N LYS A 449 11.33 -13.86 22.73
CA LYS A 449 10.09 -14.65 22.73
C LYS A 449 8.86 -13.74 22.82
N THR A 450 7.82 -14.11 22.09
CA THR A 450 6.49 -13.48 22.21
C THR A 450 5.80 -13.96 23.49
N PRO A 451 5.25 -13.06 24.33
CA PRO A 451 4.65 -13.47 25.59
C PRO A 451 3.36 -14.28 25.38
N ASP A 452 3.18 -15.30 26.21
CA ASP A 452 1.95 -16.11 26.26
C ASP A 452 0.75 -15.31 26.79
N PHE A 453 0.99 -14.33 27.65
CA PHE A 453 -0.01 -13.46 28.27
C PHE A 453 0.63 -12.19 28.87
N ALA A 454 -0.19 -11.16 29.10
CA ALA A 454 0.13 -10.08 30.02
C ALA A 454 -0.41 -10.40 31.43
N TYR A 455 0.37 -10.04 32.45
CA TYR A 455 0.11 -10.39 33.85
C TYR A 455 -0.50 -9.23 34.64
N GLN A 456 -1.47 -9.54 35.50
CA GLN A 456 -2.17 -8.61 36.41
C GLN A 456 -2.83 -7.41 35.72
N THR A 457 -3.94 -7.67 35.03
CA THR A 457 -4.81 -6.62 34.48
C THR A 457 -5.95 -6.27 35.43
N SER A 458 -6.57 -5.11 35.25
CA SER A 458 -7.79 -4.68 35.95
C SER A 458 -8.96 -5.64 35.73
N LEU A 459 -8.93 -6.42 34.66
CA LEU A 459 -9.94 -7.39 34.28
C LEU A 459 -9.63 -8.81 34.77
N GLY A 460 -8.42 -9.08 35.25
CA GLY A 460 -8.03 -10.36 35.81
C GLY A 460 -6.54 -10.69 35.62
N THR A 461 -6.12 -11.86 36.06
CA THR A 461 -4.70 -12.20 36.22
C THR A 461 -3.95 -12.38 34.90
N TYR A 462 -4.58 -12.96 33.87
CA TYR A 462 -3.90 -13.34 32.63
C TYR A 462 -4.68 -12.87 31.41
N LEU A 463 -4.16 -11.87 30.69
CA LEU A 463 -4.65 -11.45 29.38
C LEU A 463 -3.85 -12.19 28.31
N ARG A 464 -4.40 -13.27 27.74
CA ARG A 464 -3.68 -14.13 26.79
C ARG A 464 -3.21 -13.39 25.53
N PHE A 465 -2.24 -13.98 24.83
CA PHE A 465 -1.68 -13.52 23.55
C PHE A 465 -2.72 -12.97 22.57
N GLU A 466 -3.79 -13.71 22.34
CA GLU A 466 -4.79 -13.35 21.34
C GLU A 466 -5.58 -12.09 21.71
N ASN A 467 -5.87 -11.89 22.99
CA ASN A 467 -6.48 -10.66 23.47
C ASN A 467 -5.54 -9.47 23.30
N MET A 468 -4.22 -9.65 23.50
CA MET A 468 -3.26 -8.57 23.29
C MET A 468 -3.24 -8.13 21.83
N VAL A 469 -3.12 -9.07 20.89
CA VAL A 469 -3.15 -8.77 19.44
C VAL A 469 -4.44 -8.05 19.07
N TYR A 470 -5.60 -8.57 19.52
CA TYR A 470 -6.89 -7.97 19.23
C TYR A 470 -7.06 -6.58 19.85
N MET A 471 -6.64 -6.41 21.10
CA MET A 471 -6.69 -5.13 21.82
C MET A 471 -5.91 -4.04 21.08
N TYR A 472 -4.64 -4.29 20.74
CA TYR A 472 -3.83 -3.30 20.03
C TYR A 472 -4.27 -3.10 18.59
N SER A 473 -4.83 -4.13 17.94
CA SER A 473 -5.43 -3.96 16.63
C SER A 473 -6.60 -2.98 16.66
N MET A 474 -7.49 -3.07 17.67
CA MET A 474 -8.57 -2.10 17.88
C MET A 474 -8.07 -0.70 18.23
N ILE A 475 -7.03 -0.59 19.07
CA ILE A 475 -6.44 0.71 19.46
C ILE A 475 -5.86 1.43 18.23
N LEU A 476 -5.09 0.72 17.41
CA LEU A 476 -4.47 1.29 16.21
C LEU A 476 -5.50 1.56 15.11
N ASP A 477 -6.51 0.71 14.94
CA ASP A 477 -7.64 0.97 14.03
C ASP A 477 -8.43 2.21 14.45
N TYR A 478 -8.68 2.39 15.76
CA TYR A 478 -9.31 3.60 16.29
C TYR A 478 -8.47 4.85 15.99
N TYR A 479 -7.14 4.78 16.19
CA TYR A 479 -6.26 5.90 15.84
C TYR A 479 -6.25 6.16 14.33
N ASN A 480 -6.25 5.10 13.50
CA ASN A 480 -6.29 5.19 12.04
C ASN A 480 -7.54 5.92 11.54
N THR A 481 -8.70 5.62 12.12
CA THR A 481 -10.00 6.12 11.67
C THR A 481 -10.39 7.46 12.31
N SER A 482 -9.95 7.72 13.55
CA SER A 482 -10.35 8.93 14.30
C SER A 482 -9.25 9.98 14.42
N GLY A 483 -7.98 9.63 14.17
CA GLY A 483 -6.83 10.47 14.50
C GLY A 483 -6.58 10.65 16.00
N ASN A 484 -7.41 10.06 16.87
CA ASN A 484 -7.35 10.23 18.32
C ASN A 484 -6.76 9.01 19.02
N LYS A 485 -6.10 9.24 20.16
CA LYS A 485 -5.64 8.16 21.05
C LYS A 485 -6.82 7.51 21.76
N ALA A 486 -6.88 6.18 21.76
CA ALA A 486 -7.92 5.45 22.46
C ALA A 486 -7.79 5.65 23.98
N HIS A 487 -8.85 6.06 24.67
CA HIS A 487 -8.77 6.24 26.13
C HIS A 487 -8.87 4.92 26.91
N PHE A 488 -9.37 3.87 26.26
CA PHE A 488 -9.48 2.51 26.78
C PHE A 488 -9.68 1.52 25.62
N ALA A 489 -9.52 0.24 25.89
CA ALA A 489 -9.92 -0.87 25.02
C ALA A 489 -10.92 -1.78 25.74
N ILE A 490 -12.01 -2.15 25.06
CA ILE A 490 -13.03 -3.05 25.61
C ILE A 490 -12.58 -4.49 25.38
N MET A 491 -12.42 -5.25 26.45
CA MET A 491 -11.98 -6.64 26.42
C MET A 491 -13.03 -7.58 26.99
N LYS A 492 -13.06 -8.80 26.47
CA LYS A 492 -13.84 -9.94 26.96
C LYS A 492 -12.99 -11.21 26.85
N PRO A 493 -13.35 -12.30 27.56
CA PRO A 493 -12.65 -13.58 27.40
C PRO A 493 -12.56 -13.98 25.93
N TRP A 494 -11.42 -14.50 25.48
CA TRP A 494 -11.17 -14.85 24.07
C TRP A 494 -12.14 -15.86 23.52
N ASN A 495 -12.53 -16.85 24.32
CA ASN A 495 -13.53 -17.83 23.91
C ASN A 495 -14.95 -17.20 23.73
N SER A 496 -15.13 -15.94 24.13
CA SER A 496 -16.33 -15.14 23.85
C SER A 496 -16.16 -14.19 22.66
N ILE A 497 -14.96 -14.11 22.07
CA ILE A 497 -14.64 -13.43 20.82
C ILE A 497 -14.81 -14.48 19.72
N GLY A 498 -15.82 -14.32 18.85
CA GLY A 498 -16.11 -15.31 17.80
C GLY A 498 -17.32 -16.20 18.00
N THR A 499 -17.96 -16.17 19.16
CA THR A 499 -19.35 -16.64 19.29
C THR A 499 -20.29 -15.61 18.66
N SER A 500 -20.17 -15.41 17.35
CA SER A 500 -21.24 -14.76 16.59
C SER A 500 -22.47 -15.64 16.74
N PRO A 501 -23.61 -15.12 17.22
CA PRO A 501 -24.88 -15.67 16.80
C PRO A 501 -24.89 -15.54 15.27
N ASN A 502 -25.05 -16.66 14.57
CA ASN A 502 -25.45 -16.79 13.16
C ASN A 502 -25.10 -15.65 12.19
N THR A 503 -24.19 -15.97 11.26
CA THR A 503 -24.20 -15.43 9.89
C THR A 503 -25.64 -15.41 9.34
N GLY A 504 -26.22 -14.21 9.20
CA GLY A 504 -27.59 -13.99 8.72
C GLY A 504 -28.61 -13.55 9.77
N SER A 505 -28.22 -13.34 11.03
CA SER A 505 -29.16 -12.88 12.06
C SER A 505 -29.44 -11.38 11.94
N ASN A 506 -30.70 -11.00 11.70
CA ASN A 506 -31.19 -9.64 11.86
C ASN A 506 -31.33 -9.27 13.35
N THR A 507 -30.42 -9.66 14.25
CA THR A 507 -30.51 -9.37 15.69
C THR A 507 -29.14 -9.03 16.27
N TYR A 508 -29.10 -8.08 17.22
CA TYR A 508 -27.87 -7.55 17.81
C TYR A 508 -27.90 -7.53 19.34
N THR A 509 -26.74 -7.74 19.96
CA THR A 509 -26.55 -7.61 21.41
C THR A 509 -26.47 -6.14 21.86
N ILE A 510 -26.70 -5.89 23.14
CA ILE A 510 -26.47 -4.56 23.75
C ILE A 510 -25.03 -4.09 23.54
N ALA A 511 -24.05 -4.99 23.68
CA ALA A 511 -22.63 -4.64 23.58
C ALA A 511 -22.25 -4.16 22.17
N GLU A 512 -22.75 -4.81 21.12
CA GLU A 512 -22.52 -4.42 19.73
C GLU A 512 -23.14 -3.05 19.42
N ILE A 513 -24.35 -2.79 19.94
CA ILE A 513 -25.02 -1.50 19.78
C ILE A 513 -24.28 -0.40 20.55
N VAL A 514 -23.75 -0.71 21.74
CA VAL A 514 -22.94 0.23 22.55
C VAL A 514 -21.65 0.63 21.84
N ASP A 515 -20.93 -0.33 21.26
CA ASP A 515 -19.72 -0.07 20.46
C ASP A 515 -20.02 0.83 19.25
N ALA A 516 -21.05 0.47 18.47
CA ALA A 516 -21.52 1.28 17.34
C ALA A 516 -21.94 2.70 17.78
N ALA A 517 -22.60 2.84 18.93
CA ALA A 517 -23.03 4.12 19.48
C ALA A 517 -21.84 5.02 19.82
N GLY A 518 -20.77 4.43 20.38
CA GLY A 518 -19.51 5.11 20.63
C GLY A 518 -18.88 5.65 19.34
N ARG A 519 -18.81 4.83 18.28
CA ARG A 519 -18.28 5.25 16.98
C ARG A 519 -19.08 6.38 16.35
N VAL A 520 -20.42 6.28 16.30
CA VAL A 520 -21.27 7.32 15.72
C VAL A 520 -21.20 8.61 16.53
N LYS A 521 -21.20 8.53 17.86
CA LYS A 521 -20.97 9.69 18.74
C LYS A 521 -19.67 10.40 18.36
N SER A 522 -18.55 9.69 18.33
CA SER A 522 -17.24 10.26 18.01
C SER A 522 -17.20 10.84 16.59
N PHE A 523 -17.83 10.16 15.63
CA PHE A 523 -17.94 10.66 14.26
C PHE A 523 -18.67 12.00 14.19
N VAL A 524 -19.83 12.12 14.86
CA VAL A 524 -20.59 13.38 14.92
C VAL A 524 -19.79 14.48 15.62
N GLU A 525 -19.11 14.15 16.72
CA GLU A 525 -18.28 15.11 17.47
C GLU A 525 -17.05 15.58 16.70
N THR A 526 -16.56 14.76 15.76
CA THR A 526 -15.36 15.05 14.95
C THR A 526 -15.71 15.76 13.65
N TYR A 527 -16.68 15.21 12.91
CA TYR A 527 -16.98 15.63 11.55
C TYR A 527 -18.20 16.54 11.47
N HIS A 528 -18.91 16.75 12.58
CA HIS A 528 -20.06 17.64 12.64
C HIS A 528 -21.15 17.27 11.62
N VAL A 529 -21.23 16.00 11.25
CA VAL A 529 -22.24 15.39 10.37
C VAL A 529 -22.54 13.97 10.85
N LEU A 530 -23.69 13.40 10.45
CA LEU A 530 -23.94 11.97 10.64
C LEU A 530 -23.17 11.13 9.60
N PRO A 531 -22.74 9.92 9.95
CA PRO A 531 -22.25 8.97 8.96
C PRO A 531 -23.41 8.42 8.10
N ASN A 532 -23.10 7.90 6.91
CA ASN A 532 -24.12 7.29 6.04
C ASN A 532 -24.66 5.95 6.61
N TYR A 533 -23.79 5.18 7.25
CA TYR A 533 -24.09 3.91 7.93
C TYR A 533 -23.10 3.70 9.08
N VAL A 534 -23.38 2.72 9.95
CA VAL A 534 -22.43 2.19 10.92
C VAL A 534 -22.28 0.68 10.71
N GLN A 535 -21.04 0.20 10.74
CA GLN A 535 -20.77 -1.23 10.68
C GLN A 535 -21.08 -1.88 12.04
N ILE A 536 -21.87 -2.95 12.05
CA ILE A 536 -22.10 -3.80 13.23
C ILE A 536 -21.93 -5.26 12.80
N GLY A 537 -20.85 -5.91 13.24
CA GLY A 537 -20.43 -7.19 12.69
C GLY A 537 -20.11 -7.08 11.20
N SER A 538 -20.63 -7.99 10.38
CA SER A 538 -20.46 -7.97 8.92
C SER A 538 -21.47 -7.09 8.17
N LEU A 539 -22.48 -6.53 8.84
CA LEU A 539 -23.56 -5.77 8.21
C LEU A 539 -23.36 -4.25 8.32
N GLN A 540 -23.62 -3.56 7.21
CA GLN A 540 -23.80 -2.11 7.20
C GLN A 540 -25.21 -1.77 7.69
N VAL A 541 -25.30 -1.09 8.83
CA VAL A 541 -26.57 -0.65 9.42
C VAL A 541 -26.79 0.82 9.06
N SER A 542 -27.88 1.11 8.34
CA SER A 542 -28.23 2.49 7.97
C SER A 542 -28.60 3.34 9.20
N MET A 543 -28.48 4.66 9.11
CA MET A 543 -28.83 5.56 10.23
C MET A 543 -30.27 5.43 10.75
N PRO A 544 -31.31 5.25 9.91
CA PRO A 544 -32.66 4.97 10.39
C PRO A 544 -32.73 3.66 11.19
N GLN A 545 -32.14 2.58 10.67
CA GLN A 545 -32.06 1.31 11.38
C GLN A 545 -31.31 1.45 12.70
N PHE A 546 -30.23 2.23 12.70
CA PHE A 546 -29.43 2.47 13.89
C PHE A 546 -30.18 3.26 14.97
N LEU A 547 -30.99 4.26 14.58
CA LEU A 547 -31.87 4.97 15.52
C LEU A 547 -32.85 4.03 16.23
N TYR A 548 -33.37 3.03 15.52
CA TYR A 548 -34.22 1.99 16.11
C TYR A 548 -33.47 1.16 17.15
N LEU A 549 -32.26 0.69 16.79
CA LEU A 549 -31.42 -0.09 17.70
C LEU A 549 -31.09 0.72 18.96
N LEU A 550 -30.70 1.99 18.81
CA LEU A 550 -30.39 2.89 19.91
C LEU A 550 -31.60 3.16 20.82
N SER A 551 -32.77 3.40 20.25
CA SER A 551 -34.00 3.67 21.01
C SER A 551 -34.47 2.43 21.77
N THR A 552 -34.44 1.26 21.11
CA THR A 552 -34.78 -0.02 21.74
C THR A 552 -33.77 -0.39 22.83
N CYS A 553 -32.48 -0.20 22.57
CA CYS A 553 -31.41 -0.41 23.53
C CYS A 553 -31.61 0.47 24.78
N THR A 554 -31.88 1.76 24.59
CA THR A 554 -32.14 2.69 25.72
C THR A 554 -33.32 2.23 26.57
N SER A 555 -34.42 1.78 25.95
CA SER A 555 -35.60 1.24 26.65
C SER A 555 -35.29 -0.04 27.43
N GLN A 556 -34.59 -0.99 26.79
CA GLN A 556 -34.18 -2.24 27.43
C GLN A 556 -33.23 -2.00 28.61
N LEU A 557 -32.23 -1.13 28.44
CA LEU A 557 -31.28 -0.76 29.48
C LEU A 557 -31.97 -0.13 30.70
N ASN A 558 -32.99 0.70 30.49
CA ASN A 558 -33.76 1.25 31.60
C ASN A 558 -34.53 0.19 32.39
N SER A 559 -34.91 -0.90 31.73
CA SER A 559 -35.69 -2.00 32.29
C SER A 559 -34.82 -3.17 32.77
N GLY A 560 -33.50 -3.08 32.67
CA GLY A 560 -32.57 -4.17 32.98
C GLY A 560 -32.64 -5.36 32.02
N ILE A 561 -33.22 -5.18 30.84
CA ILE A 561 -33.39 -6.21 29.81
C ILE A 561 -32.15 -6.26 28.92
N THR A 562 -31.65 -7.46 28.63
CA THR A 562 -30.44 -7.69 27.81
C THR A 562 -30.69 -8.58 26.59
N SER A 563 -31.96 -8.82 26.25
CA SER A 563 -32.34 -9.59 25.05
C SER A 563 -31.79 -8.97 23.77
N LEU A 564 -31.54 -9.84 22.77
CA LEU A 564 -31.14 -9.42 21.44
C LEU A 564 -32.21 -8.50 20.82
N ILE A 565 -31.77 -7.46 20.12
CA ILE A 565 -32.63 -6.48 19.46
C ILE A 565 -32.63 -6.76 17.97
N SER A 566 -33.82 -6.98 17.40
CA SER A 566 -33.96 -7.21 15.96
C SER A 566 -33.73 -5.94 15.14
N LEU A 567 -33.02 -6.06 14.03
CA LEU A 567 -32.85 -5.05 13.01
C LEU A 567 -34.15 -4.92 12.20
N PRO A 568 -34.80 -3.77 12.20
CA PRO A 568 -36.01 -3.60 11.42
C PRO A 568 -35.70 -3.20 9.97
N SER A 569 -36.71 -3.29 9.11
CA SER A 569 -36.73 -2.58 7.84
C SER A 569 -37.39 -1.22 8.05
N VAL A 570 -36.60 -0.14 8.09
CA VAL A 570 -37.08 1.22 8.32
C VAL A 570 -36.42 2.18 7.34
N SER A 571 -37.24 3.06 6.76
CA SER A 571 -36.81 4.11 5.83
C SER A 571 -36.44 5.41 6.54
N VAL A 572 -35.72 6.29 5.85
CA VAL A 572 -35.29 7.60 6.38
C VAL A 572 -36.46 8.55 6.60
N ALA A 573 -36.35 9.42 7.60
CA ALA A 573 -37.32 10.48 7.86
C ALA A 573 -37.52 11.36 6.62
N SER A 574 -38.78 11.60 6.24
CA SER A 574 -39.16 12.26 4.99
C SER A 574 -39.01 13.79 5.03
N SER A 575 -39.12 14.39 6.20
CA SER A 575 -39.03 15.84 6.41
C SER A 575 -38.62 16.16 7.86
N PRO A 576 -37.35 15.94 8.24
CA PRO A 576 -36.87 16.20 9.59
C PRO A 576 -37.14 17.66 10.00
N LEU A 577 -37.73 17.87 11.18
CA LEU A 577 -38.08 19.19 11.70
C LEU A 577 -37.42 19.42 13.05
N GLU A 578 -36.73 20.54 13.20
CA GLU A 578 -36.19 20.97 14.49
C GLU A 578 -36.80 22.29 14.94
N GLN A 579 -37.36 22.28 16.15
CA GLN A 579 -37.92 23.44 16.83
C GLN A 579 -37.70 23.26 18.33
N MET A 580 -36.48 23.53 18.81
CA MET A 580 -36.10 23.25 20.19
C MET A 580 -35.24 24.36 20.81
N THR A 581 -35.23 24.39 22.14
CA THR A 581 -34.30 25.19 22.97
C THR A 581 -33.22 24.29 23.55
N SER A 582 -32.04 24.84 23.85
CA SER A 582 -30.96 24.06 24.50
C SER A 582 -31.27 23.87 25.98
N GLY A 583 -30.95 22.70 26.53
CA GLY A 583 -31.27 22.36 27.92
C GLY A 583 -30.97 20.90 28.24
N ASN A 584 -31.43 20.43 29.38
CA ASN A 584 -31.28 19.03 29.79
C ASN A 584 -32.60 18.28 29.61
N LEU A 585 -32.54 17.07 29.07
CA LEU A 585 -33.62 16.09 29.14
C LEU A 585 -33.32 15.13 30.28
N ASP A 586 -34.21 15.03 31.26
CA ASP A 586 -34.03 14.10 32.37
C ASP A 586 -34.21 12.64 31.93
N LYS A 587 -33.70 11.70 32.73
CA LYS A 587 -33.77 10.26 32.44
C LYS A 587 -35.16 9.75 32.12
N THR A 588 -36.15 10.14 32.91
CA THR A 588 -37.54 9.75 32.68
C THR A 588 -38.04 10.21 31.32
N GLU A 589 -37.65 11.42 30.91
CA GLU A 589 -38.08 12.03 29.65
C GLU A 589 -37.41 11.41 28.43
N TYR A 590 -36.08 11.29 28.40
CA TYR A 590 -35.42 10.74 27.20
C TYR A 590 -35.68 9.23 27.04
N VAL A 591 -35.99 8.50 28.13
CA VAL A 591 -36.43 7.09 28.08
C VAL A 591 -37.85 6.99 27.54
N ASP A 592 -38.78 7.83 28.00
CA ASP A 592 -40.13 7.93 27.42
C ASP A 592 -40.05 8.24 25.92
N LEU A 593 -39.21 9.22 25.54
CA LEU A 593 -38.97 9.55 24.14
C LEU A 593 -38.45 8.34 23.35
N ALA A 594 -37.58 7.51 23.93
CA ALA A 594 -37.01 6.34 23.25
C ALA A 594 -38.11 5.32 22.95
N ASN A 595 -39.01 5.10 23.90
CA ASN A 595 -40.19 4.26 23.72
C ASN A 595 -41.11 4.79 22.62
N ARG A 596 -41.40 6.09 22.61
CA ARG A 596 -42.23 6.71 21.57
C ARG A 596 -41.60 6.64 20.18
N VAL A 597 -40.29 6.88 20.07
CA VAL A 597 -39.55 6.75 18.80
C VAL A 597 -39.61 5.31 18.30
N LYS A 598 -39.32 4.33 19.17
CA LYS A 598 -39.44 2.90 18.85
C LYS A 598 -40.85 2.55 18.37
N SER A 599 -41.88 2.89 19.14
CA SER A 599 -43.28 2.60 18.79
C SER A 599 -43.72 3.26 17.49
N PHE A 600 -43.26 4.49 17.21
CA PHE A 600 -43.51 5.16 15.94
C PHE A 600 -42.91 4.38 14.77
N MET A 601 -41.64 3.96 14.90
CA MET A 601 -40.94 3.22 13.85
C MET A 601 -41.52 1.82 13.63
N ASP A 602 -41.91 1.13 14.70
CA ASP A 602 -42.64 -0.14 14.64
C ASP A 602 -43.96 0.00 13.85
N SER A 603 -44.66 1.11 14.04
CA SER A 603 -45.99 1.31 13.43
C SER A 603 -45.94 1.83 11.99
N ASN A 604 -44.87 2.57 11.63
CA ASN A 604 -44.84 3.32 10.37
C ASN A 604 -43.74 2.86 9.39
N GLY A 605 -42.76 2.04 9.82
CA GLY A 605 -41.66 1.60 8.94
C GLY A 605 -40.75 2.74 8.45
N ILE A 606 -40.77 3.89 9.13
CA ILE A 606 -40.00 5.10 8.79
C ILE A 606 -39.51 5.76 10.08
N ALA A 607 -38.31 6.34 10.06
CA ALA A 607 -37.83 7.16 11.16
C ALA A 607 -38.69 8.41 11.35
N PRO A 608 -38.95 8.86 12.60
CA PRO A 608 -39.76 10.04 12.84
C PRO A 608 -39.06 11.31 12.36
N ASN A 609 -39.85 12.22 11.79
CA ASN A 609 -39.37 13.57 11.43
C ASN A 609 -38.91 14.36 12.65
N TYR A 610 -39.52 14.10 13.80
CA TYR A 610 -39.08 14.65 15.08
C TYR A 610 -39.60 13.83 16.27
N GLY A 611 -38.95 14.02 17.42
CA GLY A 611 -39.43 13.60 18.73
C GLY A 611 -39.79 14.80 19.59
N SER A 612 -41.00 14.83 20.15
CA SER A 612 -41.44 15.91 21.05
C SER A 612 -40.95 15.72 22.48
N THR A 613 -40.45 16.79 23.09
CA THR A 613 -39.93 16.90 24.46
C THR A 613 -40.31 18.24 25.08
N SER A 614 -39.99 18.43 26.36
CA SER A 614 -40.03 19.68 27.12
C SER A 614 -39.17 20.77 26.48
N LEU A 615 -38.09 20.39 25.79
CA LEU A 615 -37.21 21.31 25.07
C LEU A 615 -37.73 21.66 23.67
N GLY A 616 -38.79 21.01 23.19
CA GLY A 616 -39.37 21.18 21.85
C GLY A 616 -39.24 19.94 20.97
N LYS A 617 -39.22 20.15 19.65
CA LYS A 617 -39.12 19.09 18.63
C LYS A 617 -37.67 18.84 18.25
N LEU A 618 -37.16 17.65 18.57
CA LEU A 618 -35.83 17.17 18.19
C LEU A 618 -35.93 16.48 16.83
N ARG A 619 -35.20 16.95 15.82
CA ARG A 619 -35.14 16.30 14.49
C ARG A 619 -34.46 14.93 14.55
N PHE A 620 -34.57 14.17 13.46
CA PHE A 620 -33.94 12.86 13.27
C PHE A 620 -32.47 12.79 13.73
N GLU A 621 -31.64 13.76 13.32
CA GLU A 621 -30.21 13.80 13.61
C GLU A 621 -29.93 14.07 15.09
N SER A 622 -30.73 14.94 15.71
CA SER A 622 -30.68 15.20 17.15
C SER A 622 -31.06 13.97 17.97
N LEU A 623 -32.03 13.17 17.50
CA LEU A 623 -32.39 11.90 18.15
C LEU A 623 -31.25 10.88 18.05
N LEU A 624 -30.65 10.71 16.86
CA LEU A 624 -29.51 9.83 16.64
C LEU A 624 -28.32 10.19 17.54
N TYR A 625 -27.96 11.48 17.57
CA TYR A 625 -26.84 11.94 18.37
C TYR A 625 -27.13 11.87 19.88
N LEU A 626 -28.36 12.17 20.31
CA LEU A 626 -28.81 11.97 21.69
C LEU A 626 -28.62 10.51 22.12
N TYR A 627 -29.22 9.57 21.40
CA TYR A 627 -29.16 8.17 21.85
C TYR A 627 -27.80 7.53 21.63
N SER A 628 -27.01 7.96 20.65
CA SER A 628 -25.62 7.55 20.54
C SER A 628 -24.83 7.94 21.79
N ARG A 629 -25.02 9.17 22.31
CA ARG A 629 -24.39 9.60 23.57
C ARG A 629 -24.90 8.85 24.79
N VAL A 630 -26.22 8.65 24.91
CA VAL A 630 -26.84 7.95 26.04
C VAL A 630 -26.37 6.49 26.12
N VAL A 631 -26.40 5.77 24.99
CA VAL A 631 -26.00 4.37 24.93
C VAL A 631 -24.48 4.23 25.10
N ALA A 632 -23.68 5.12 24.50
CA ALA A 632 -22.23 5.15 24.74
C ALA A 632 -21.88 5.46 26.22
N PHE A 633 -22.64 6.35 26.88
CA PHE A 633 -22.48 6.62 28.31
C PHE A 633 -22.74 5.37 29.15
N TYR A 634 -23.80 4.60 28.84
CA TYR A 634 -24.06 3.33 29.50
C TYR A 634 -22.88 2.36 29.35
N GLY A 635 -22.28 2.25 28.16
CA GLY A 635 -21.11 1.42 27.93
C GLY A 635 -19.94 1.72 28.89
N GLN A 636 -19.75 3.00 29.21
CA GLN A 636 -18.67 3.45 30.10
C GLN A 636 -19.01 3.31 31.59
N ASN A 637 -20.28 3.55 31.95
CA ASN A 637 -20.69 3.75 33.34
C ASN A 637 -21.54 2.60 33.91
N GLN A 638 -22.07 1.72 33.05
CA GLN A 638 -23.00 0.63 33.39
C GLN A 638 -24.31 1.10 34.04
N TYR A 639 -24.67 2.37 33.83
CA TYR A 639 -25.99 2.94 34.13
C TYR A 639 -26.32 4.04 33.11
N LEU A 640 -27.61 4.27 32.88
CA LEU A 640 -28.09 5.36 32.02
C LEU A 640 -27.92 6.72 32.72
N PRO A 641 -27.52 7.79 32.02
CA PRO A 641 -27.24 9.09 32.63
C PRO A 641 -28.49 9.70 33.27
N ASN A 642 -28.37 10.44 34.37
CA ASN A 642 -29.56 11.04 35.01
C ASN A 642 -30.23 12.12 34.14
N TYR A 643 -29.49 12.73 33.23
CA TYR A 643 -29.98 13.66 32.23
C TYR A 643 -29.05 13.65 31.00
N ALA A 644 -29.56 14.12 29.86
CA ALA A 644 -28.80 14.33 28.63
C ALA A 644 -28.89 15.79 28.20
N THR A 645 -27.75 16.47 28.09
CA THR A 645 -27.70 17.85 27.59
C THR A 645 -27.90 17.90 26.08
N MET A 646 -28.84 18.74 25.67
CA MET A 646 -29.25 18.93 24.29
C MET A 646 -28.92 20.34 23.81
N LYS A 647 -28.42 20.39 22.57
CA LYS A 647 -28.31 21.58 21.73
C LYS A 647 -29.05 21.28 20.43
N SER A 648 -29.50 22.31 19.72
CA SER A 648 -30.05 22.11 18.37
C SER A 648 -29.02 21.44 17.48
N TRP A 649 -29.45 20.59 16.53
CA TRP A 649 -28.55 19.98 15.55
C TRP A 649 -27.73 21.04 14.83
N SER A 650 -28.38 22.15 14.45
CA SER A 650 -27.69 23.28 13.84
C SER A 650 -26.50 23.77 14.68
N SER A 651 -26.59 23.77 16.00
CA SER A 651 -25.49 24.14 16.90
C SER A 651 -24.45 23.03 17.09
N VAL A 652 -24.83 21.76 16.93
CA VAL A 652 -23.90 20.61 16.93
C VAL A 652 -23.04 20.61 15.67
N VAL A 653 -23.63 21.03 14.54
CA VAL A 653 -22.93 21.13 13.24
C VAL A 653 -22.31 22.51 12.97
N ALA A 654 -22.65 23.53 13.76
CA ALA A 654 -22.17 24.92 13.57
C ALA A 654 -20.94 25.31 14.38
N THR A 655 -20.19 24.35 14.95
CA THR A 655 -18.94 24.67 15.63
C THR A 655 -17.76 24.13 14.85
N GLU A 656 -17.18 24.97 14.01
CA GLU A 656 -15.77 24.83 13.61
C GLU A 656 -14.92 24.65 14.88
N PRO A 657 -13.87 23.81 14.88
CA PRO A 657 -13.03 23.61 16.06
C PRO A 657 -12.56 24.96 16.57
N SER A 658 -12.76 25.22 17.87
CA SER A 658 -12.32 26.46 18.47
C SER A 658 -10.82 26.62 18.24
N VAL A 659 -10.42 27.76 17.67
CA VAL A 659 -9.01 28.05 17.41
C VAL A 659 -8.24 27.92 18.74
N PRO A 660 -7.23 27.02 18.82
CA PRO A 660 -6.43 26.84 20.02
C PRO A 660 -5.89 28.17 20.55
N ALA A 661 -5.75 28.29 21.87
CA ALA A 661 -5.43 29.55 22.53
C ALA A 661 -4.12 30.17 21.99
N GLU A 662 -3.12 29.34 21.75
CA GLU A 662 -1.82 29.67 21.18
C GLU A 662 -1.90 30.19 19.73
N LEU A 663 -2.97 29.86 19.01
CA LEU A 663 -3.19 30.26 17.62
C LEU A 663 -4.00 31.54 17.47
N LYS A 664 -4.60 32.06 18.55
CA LYS A 664 -5.40 33.30 18.51
C LYS A 664 -4.61 34.52 18.03
N GLN A 665 -3.29 34.54 18.24
CA GLN A 665 -2.42 35.59 17.70
C GLN A 665 -2.44 35.63 16.16
N TYR A 666 -2.63 34.48 15.51
CA TYR A 666 -2.70 34.35 14.06
C TYR A 666 -4.09 34.64 13.49
N LEU A 667 -5.01 35.19 14.31
CA LEU A 667 -6.28 35.78 13.88
C LEU A 667 -6.26 37.31 13.93
N GLN A 668 -5.25 37.91 14.58
CA GLN A 668 -5.24 39.35 14.84
C GLN A 668 -4.85 40.16 13.61
N ALA A 669 -5.39 41.38 13.50
CA ALA A 669 -4.91 42.35 12.53
C ALA A 669 -3.48 42.81 12.85
N THR A 670 -2.73 43.20 11.82
CA THR A 670 -1.42 43.88 11.96
C THR A 670 -1.36 45.06 11.01
N THR A 671 -0.32 45.90 11.10
CA THR A 671 -0.21 47.15 10.33
C THR A 671 -0.42 47.00 8.82
N LYS A 672 0.09 45.91 8.23
CA LYS A 672 -0.03 45.59 6.79
C LYS A 672 -0.98 44.41 6.51
N CYS A 673 -1.62 43.89 7.55
CA CYS A 673 -2.57 42.79 7.50
C CYS A 673 -3.90 43.29 8.06
N GLU A 674 -4.60 44.11 7.28
CA GLU A 674 -5.76 44.88 7.69
C GLU A 674 -7.05 44.03 7.77
N VAL A 675 -7.04 43.00 8.62
CA VAL A 675 -8.15 42.02 8.82
C VAL A 675 -9.50 42.69 9.06
N ASN A 676 -9.50 43.80 9.80
CA ASN A 676 -10.71 44.52 10.21
C ASN A 676 -11.21 45.53 9.17
N ASP A 677 -10.55 45.67 8.01
CA ASP A 677 -11.02 46.56 6.95
C ASP A 677 -12.33 46.01 6.35
N PRO A 678 -13.40 46.83 6.22
CA PRO A 678 -14.68 46.37 5.70
C PRO A 678 -14.61 45.68 4.34
N ARG A 679 -13.65 46.05 3.46
CA ARG A 679 -13.48 45.43 2.14
C ARG A 679 -12.92 44.01 2.26
N ILE A 680 -11.99 43.80 3.18
CA ILE A 680 -11.42 42.47 3.46
C ILE A 680 -12.49 41.56 4.05
N ILE A 681 -13.25 42.04 5.04
CA ILE A 681 -14.35 41.28 5.65
C ILE A 681 -15.40 40.88 4.62
N ALA A 682 -15.88 41.85 3.83
CA ALA A 682 -16.91 41.61 2.82
C ALA A 682 -16.45 40.61 1.75
N LEU A 683 -15.20 40.74 1.29
CA LEU A 683 -14.64 39.82 0.31
C LEU A 683 -14.43 38.42 0.89
N ALA A 684 -13.89 38.30 2.10
CA ALA A 684 -13.72 37.01 2.77
C ALA A 684 -15.07 36.27 2.93
N GLN A 685 -16.12 36.99 3.36
CA GLN A 685 -17.47 36.45 3.44
C GLN A 685 -18.02 36.03 2.07
N SER A 686 -17.81 36.83 1.04
CA SER A 686 -18.24 36.50 -0.33
C SER A 686 -17.55 35.26 -0.88
N ILE A 687 -16.22 35.17 -0.74
CA ILE A 687 -15.43 34.04 -1.25
C ILE A 687 -15.81 32.74 -0.53
N THR A 688 -16.08 32.82 0.77
CA THR A 688 -16.36 31.65 1.61
C THR A 688 -17.84 31.28 1.69
N SER A 689 -18.71 32.03 0.99
CA SER A 689 -20.14 31.75 0.92
C SER A 689 -20.40 30.35 0.36
N GLY A 690 -21.16 29.53 1.08
CA GLY A 690 -21.47 28.15 0.69
C GLY A 690 -20.35 27.13 1.00
N ALA A 691 -19.22 27.54 1.58
CA ALA A 691 -18.20 26.61 2.04
C ALA A 691 -18.72 25.79 3.24
N THR A 692 -18.56 24.47 3.17
CA THR A 692 -19.04 23.51 4.18
C THR A 692 -17.95 23.10 5.19
N SER A 693 -16.72 23.59 5.05
CA SER A 693 -15.60 23.31 5.97
C SER A 693 -14.53 24.41 5.98
N SER A 694 -13.75 24.51 7.06
CA SER A 694 -12.56 25.35 7.15
C SER A 694 -11.54 25.12 6.03
N TYR A 695 -11.32 23.86 5.62
CA TYR A 695 -10.41 23.54 4.49
C TYR A 695 -10.95 24.11 3.17
N GLN A 696 -12.27 24.02 2.93
CA GLN A 696 -12.89 24.60 1.75
C GLN A 696 -12.80 26.13 1.76
N LYS A 697 -13.01 26.78 2.92
CA LYS A 697 -12.79 28.23 3.08
C LYS A 697 -11.36 28.63 2.72
N ALA A 698 -10.36 27.92 3.27
CA ALA A 698 -8.95 28.17 2.98
C ALA A 698 -8.63 28.01 1.49
N THR A 699 -9.15 26.95 0.86
CA THR A 699 -8.95 26.66 -0.57
C THR A 699 -9.53 27.75 -1.45
N LEU A 700 -10.76 28.21 -1.16
CA LEU A 700 -11.43 29.26 -1.91
C LEU A 700 -10.70 30.61 -1.79
N ILE A 701 -10.23 30.96 -0.59
CA ILE A 701 -9.44 32.18 -0.36
C ILE A 701 -8.11 32.12 -1.10
N PHE A 702 -7.38 31.02 -0.97
CA PHE A 702 -6.11 30.81 -1.66
C PHE A 702 -6.27 30.94 -3.18
N ASN A 703 -7.24 30.22 -3.76
CA ASN A 703 -7.50 30.26 -5.21
C ASN A 703 -7.88 31.67 -5.65
N TRP A 704 -8.75 32.36 -4.90
CA TRP A 704 -9.17 33.71 -5.25
C TRP A 704 -7.96 34.66 -5.33
N VAL A 705 -7.07 34.65 -4.34
CA VAL A 705 -5.88 35.52 -4.38
C VAL A 705 -4.96 35.15 -5.53
N ARG A 706 -4.68 33.85 -5.71
CA ARG A 706 -3.82 33.34 -6.80
C ARG A 706 -4.33 33.75 -8.18
N ASP A 707 -5.65 33.72 -8.37
CA ASP A 707 -6.27 33.91 -9.68
C ASP A 707 -6.62 35.37 -9.98
N ASN A 708 -6.72 36.24 -8.96
CA ASN A 708 -7.15 37.63 -9.11
C ASN A 708 -6.05 38.67 -8.86
N ILE A 709 -4.89 38.28 -8.31
CA ILE A 709 -3.78 39.22 -8.04
C ILE A 709 -2.60 38.89 -8.94
N ASN A 710 -2.16 39.87 -9.72
CA ASN A 710 -1.00 39.73 -10.59
C ASN A 710 0.31 39.95 -9.83
N TYR A 711 1.38 39.27 -10.23
CA TYR A 711 2.70 39.54 -9.66
C TYR A 711 3.26 40.88 -10.15
N SER A 712 3.89 41.64 -9.27
CA SER A 712 4.60 42.88 -9.59
C SER A 712 5.90 43.00 -8.80
N TYR A 713 6.96 43.43 -9.47
CA TYR A 713 8.31 43.47 -8.89
C TYR A 713 8.55 44.80 -8.16
N TYR A 714 8.64 44.72 -6.84
CA TYR A 714 9.14 45.78 -5.96
C TYR A 714 9.65 45.15 -4.66
N TYR A 715 10.47 45.89 -3.93
CA TYR A 715 11.07 45.44 -2.67
C TYR A 715 10.11 45.64 -1.50
N ASP A 716 10.14 44.66 -0.58
CA ASP A 716 9.46 44.64 0.71
C ASP A 716 7.93 44.89 0.65
N SER A 717 7.29 45.04 1.80
CA SER A 717 5.86 45.33 1.88
C SER A 717 5.60 46.82 1.61
N GLN A 718 4.87 47.14 0.55
CA GLN A 718 4.49 48.52 0.23
C GLN A 718 2.99 48.75 0.41
N LYS A 719 2.17 47.79 -0.02
CA LYS A 719 0.73 47.98 -0.23
C LYS A 719 -0.13 47.49 0.93
N GLY A 720 0.32 46.50 1.70
CA GLY A 720 -0.53 45.78 2.66
C GLY A 720 -1.66 45.00 1.98
N ALA A 721 -2.53 44.37 2.76
CA ALA A 721 -3.63 43.57 2.22
C ALA A 721 -4.62 44.43 1.43
N VAL A 722 -4.98 45.59 1.98
CA VAL A 722 -5.93 46.52 1.37
C VAL A 722 -5.40 47.14 0.08
N GLY A 723 -4.14 47.58 0.07
CA GLY A 723 -3.54 48.14 -1.14
C GLY A 723 -3.34 47.08 -2.23
N THR A 724 -3.06 45.82 -1.84
CA THR A 724 -2.99 44.69 -2.77
C THR A 724 -4.35 44.41 -3.40
N LEU A 725 -5.40 44.32 -2.59
CA LEU A 725 -6.77 44.15 -3.07
C LEU A 725 -7.18 45.28 -4.03
N THR A 726 -6.86 46.52 -3.68
CA THR A 726 -7.26 47.70 -4.48
C THR A 726 -6.49 47.78 -5.80
N SER A 727 -5.21 47.40 -5.83
CA SER A 727 -4.37 47.53 -7.02
C SER A 727 -4.35 46.31 -7.93
N GLY A 728 -4.90 45.17 -7.49
CA GLY A 728 -4.95 43.92 -8.27
C GLY A 728 -3.56 43.33 -8.61
N SER A 729 -2.50 43.80 -7.95
CA SER A 729 -1.14 43.36 -8.20
C SER A 729 -0.21 43.53 -6.99
N ALA A 730 0.72 42.60 -6.76
CA ALA A 730 1.63 42.66 -5.63
C ALA A 730 2.92 41.83 -5.79
N ASN A 731 3.92 42.08 -4.94
CA ASN A 731 5.07 41.18 -4.78
C ASN A 731 4.70 40.04 -3.81
N CYS A 732 5.68 39.22 -3.41
CA CYS A 732 5.47 38.08 -2.51
C CYS A 732 4.99 38.48 -1.10
N CYS A 733 5.50 39.58 -0.54
CA CYS A 733 5.10 40.06 0.79
C CYS A 733 3.65 40.52 0.80
N ASP A 734 3.27 41.32 -0.19
CA ASP A 734 1.95 41.93 -0.29
C ASP A 734 0.86 40.92 -0.75
N HIS A 735 1.22 39.92 -1.58
CA HIS A 735 0.37 38.74 -1.80
C HIS A 735 0.08 38.02 -0.48
N SER A 736 1.14 37.81 0.31
CA SER A 736 1.03 37.12 1.58
C SER A 736 0.14 37.88 2.57
N HIS A 737 0.23 39.22 2.60
CA HIS A 737 -0.66 40.04 3.41
C HIS A 737 -2.13 39.84 3.05
N LEU A 738 -2.48 39.79 1.76
CA LEU A 738 -3.87 39.59 1.35
C LEU A 738 -4.40 38.19 1.68
N VAL A 739 -3.60 37.14 1.43
CA VAL A 739 -3.98 35.75 1.82
C VAL A 739 -4.22 35.67 3.33
N VAL A 740 -3.30 36.20 4.13
CA VAL A 740 -3.42 36.18 5.60
C VAL A 740 -4.63 37.00 6.06
N ALA A 741 -4.83 38.21 5.52
CA ALA A 741 -5.94 39.07 5.95
C ALA A 741 -7.31 38.47 5.65
N LEU A 742 -7.51 37.90 4.44
CA LEU A 742 -8.75 37.21 4.08
C LEU A 742 -8.96 35.95 4.91
N SER A 743 -7.91 35.15 5.14
CA SER A 743 -8.00 33.95 5.97
C SER A 743 -8.39 34.27 7.41
N ARG A 744 -7.74 35.27 8.01
CA ARG A 744 -8.03 35.74 9.37
C ARG A 744 -9.45 36.31 9.49
N ALA A 745 -9.90 37.07 8.50
CA ALA A 745 -11.26 37.61 8.44
C ALA A 745 -12.33 36.49 8.31
N ALA A 746 -11.97 35.35 7.70
CA ALA A 746 -12.79 34.15 7.64
C ALA A 746 -12.69 33.25 8.90
N GLY A 747 -11.97 33.68 9.93
CA GLY A 747 -11.78 32.94 11.18
C GLY A 747 -10.71 31.84 11.12
N LEU A 748 -9.88 31.81 10.09
CA LEU A 748 -8.82 30.82 9.91
C LEU A 748 -7.48 31.40 10.41
N PRO A 749 -6.77 30.73 11.34
CA PRO A 749 -5.44 31.17 11.74
C PRO A 749 -4.48 31.10 10.55
N ALA A 750 -3.82 32.21 10.24
CA ALA A 750 -2.89 32.30 9.12
C ALA A 750 -1.60 33.03 9.53
N ARG A 751 -0.45 32.58 9.02
CA ARG A 751 0.88 33.11 9.36
C ARG A 751 1.77 33.27 8.13
N TYR A 752 2.80 34.09 8.26
CA TYR A 752 3.82 34.31 7.23
C TYR A 752 4.96 33.30 7.39
N VAL A 753 5.56 32.89 6.27
CA VAL A 753 6.79 32.11 6.21
C VAL A 753 7.79 32.86 5.32
N HIS A 754 9.00 33.04 5.82
CA HIS A 754 10.11 33.64 5.06
C HIS A 754 11.18 32.59 4.79
N GLY A 755 11.69 32.56 3.57
CA GLY A 755 12.77 31.68 3.17
C GLY A 755 13.61 32.23 2.03
N TYR A 756 14.69 31.52 1.72
CA TYR A 756 15.49 31.71 0.53
C TYR A 756 15.24 30.53 -0.40
N CYS A 757 14.57 30.77 -1.52
CA CYS A 757 13.98 29.73 -2.37
C CYS A 757 14.59 29.74 -3.76
N TYR A 758 14.82 28.56 -4.34
CA TYR A 758 15.26 28.40 -5.72
C TYR A 758 14.07 28.32 -6.67
N PHE A 759 13.84 29.37 -7.46
CA PHE A 759 12.70 29.45 -8.37
C PHE A 759 13.02 28.79 -9.71
N THR A 760 12.35 27.67 -9.97
CA THR A 760 12.63 26.79 -11.11
C THR A 760 12.42 27.47 -12.45
N SER A 761 11.46 28.39 -12.56
CA SER A 761 11.23 29.17 -13.79
C SER A 761 12.32 30.17 -14.11
N SER A 762 13.06 30.65 -13.09
CA SER A 762 14.09 31.68 -13.25
C SER A 762 15.51 31.14 -13.20
N GLY A 763 15.70 29.90 -12.74
CA GLY A 763 17.01 29.31 -12.46
C GLY A 763 17.81 30.02 -11.37
N ASN A 764 17.17 30.82 -10.50
CA ASN A 764 17.85 31.68 -9.52
C ASN A 764 17.25 31.57 -8.12
N TRP A 765 18.02 32.02 -7.13
CA TRP A 765 17.63 32.08 -5.73
C TRP A 765 17.10 33.47 -5.35
N TYR A 766 16.00 33.52 -4.61
CA TYR A 766 15.41 34.76 -4.11
C TYR A 766 14.97 34.63 -2.65
N GLY A 767 15.01 35.76 -1.93
CA GLY A 767 14.23 35.91 -0.70
C GLY A 767 12.74 35.87 -1.05
N HIS A 768 11.98 35.04 -0.34
CA HIS A 768 10.57 34.81 -0.63
C HIS A 768 9.74 34.75 0.64
N VAL A 769 8.62 35.46 0.62
CA VAL A 769 7.58 35.37 1.66
C VAL A 769 6.36 34.69 1.07
N PHE A 770 5.89 33.66 1.75
CA PHE A 770 4.62 32.99 1.48
C PHE A 770 3.83 32.81 2.79
N THR A 771 2.71 32.11 2.73
CA THR A 771 1.81 31.98 3.89
C THR A 771 1.53 30.53 4.26
N GLN A 772 1.07 30.32 5.48
CA GLN A 772 0.47 29.08 5.93
C GLN A 772 -0.90 29.36 6.55
N ILE A 773 -1.88 28.49 6.27
CA ILE A 773 -3.23 28.55 6.83
C ILE A 773 -3.46 27.30 7.68
N TYR A 774 -3.91 27.48 8.92
CA TYR A 774 -4.19 26.38 9.84
C TYR A 774 -5.63 25.89 9.67
N VAL A 775 -5.79 24.64 9.25
CA VAL A 775 -7.09 23.98 9.11
C VAL A 775 -6.96 22.53 9.56
N ASN A 776 -8.00 21.99 10.21
CA ASN A 776 -8.07 20.59 10.65
C ASN A 776 -6.85 20.11 11.46
N GLY A 777 -6.31 20.96 12.34
CA GLY A 777 -5.20 20.56 13.22
C GLY A 777 -3.79 20.74 12.64
N GLN A 778 -3.65 21.23 11.41
CA GLN A 778 -2.34 21.36 10.76
C GLN A 778 -2.20 22.61 9.88
N TRP A 779 -0.94 22.98 9.57
CA TRP A 779 -0.60 24.12 8.73
C TRP A 779 -0.42 23.72 7.27
N TYR A 780 -1.15 24.35 6.36
CA TYR A 780 -1.01 24.16 4.92
C TYR A 780 -0.29 25.34 4.28
N ASN A 781 0.72 25.07 3.45
CA ASN A 781 1.40 26.10 2.68
C ASN A 781 0.44 26.73 1.65
N ALA A 782 0.41 28.05 1.58
CA ALA A 782 -0.48 28.84 0.76
C ALA A 782 0.31 29.94 0.03
N ASP A 783 1.17 29.54 -0.90
CA ASP A 783 1.91 30.45 -1.77
C ASP A 783 1.09 30.80 -3.01
N ALA A 784 0.36 31.92 -2.94
CA ALA A 784 -0.53 32.39 -4.01
C ALA A 784 0.19 33.14 -5.14
N THR A 785 1.53 33.18 -5.18
CA THR A 785 2.29 33.98 -6.16
C THR A 785 2.38 33.36 -7.55
N SER A 786 1.84 32.15 -7.76
CA SER A 786 1.93 31.41 -9.02
C SER A 786 0.72 30.53 -9.25
N SER A 787 0.18 30.54 -10.48
CA SER A 787 -0.90 29.66 -10.93
C SER A 787 -0.56 28.17 -10.86
N ARG A 788 0.72 27.80 -10.81
CA ARG A 788 1.19 26.41 -10.63
C ARG A 788 0.94 25.83 -9.22
N ASN A 789 0.60 26.67 -8.25
CA ASN A 789 0.46 26.26 -6.86
C ASN A 789 -1.00 25.95 -6.51
N THR A 790 -1.19 25.01 -5.59
CA THR A 790 -2.48 24.74 -4.93
C THR A 790 -2.29 24.80 -3.42
N LEU A 791 -3.39 24.90 -2.65
CA LEU A 791 -3.28 24.87 -1.19
C LEU A 791 -2.58 23.57 -0.74
N GLY A 792 -1.50 23.70 0.02
CA GLY A 792 -0.67 22.59 0.49
C GLY A 792 0.44 22.16 -0.48
N VAL A 793 0.42 22.56 -1.76
CA VAL A 793 1.38 22.10 -2.78
C VAL A 793 2.00 23.29 -3.52
N ILE A 794 3.33 23.35 -3.49
CA ILE A 794 4.13 24.41 -4.11
C ILE A 794 4.90 23.83 -5.29
N ASN A 795 4.74 24.41 -6.47
CA ASN A 795 5.37 23.95 -7.73
C ASN A 795 6.17 25.04 -8.46
N ASN A 796 6.23 26.27 -7.93
CA ASN A 796 6.95 27.39 -8.54
C ASN A 796 8.42 27.54 -8.07
N TRP A 797 8.81 26.87 -6.99
CA TRP A 797 10.19 26.81 -6.48
C TRP A 797 10.48 25.46 -5.83
N ASN A 798 11.76 25.11 -5.69
CA ASN A 798 12.19 23.81 -5.16
C ASN A 798 12.02 23.73 -3.64
N THR A 799 11.04 22.96 -3.19
CA THR A 799 10.72 22.77 -1.77
C THR A 799 11.70 21.90 -1.00
N ASN A 800 12.61 21.19 -1.69
CA ASN A 800 13.60 20.31 -1.06
C ASN A 800 14.91 21.03 -0.71
N THR A 801 15.19 22.18 -1.33
CA THR A 801 16.50 22.85 -1.20
C THR A 801 16.43 24.24 -0.56
N TRP A 802 15.23 24.77 -0.29
CA TRP A 802 15.06 26.11 0.28
C TRP A 802 15.62 26.22 1.70
N THR A 803 16.03 27.45 2.07
CA THR A 803 16.46 27.75 3.44
C THR A 803 15.35 28.47 4.19
N TYR A 804 14.82 27.84 5.24
CA TYR A 804 13.86 28.47 6.15
C TYR A 804 14.52 29.61 6.95
N LYS A 805 13.84 30.76 7.04
CA LYS A 805 14.31 31.93 7.80
C LYS A 805 13.42 32.27 9.00
N GLY A 806 12.12 32.01 8.93
CA GLY A 806 11.23 32.24 10.06
C GLY A 806 9.74 32.16 9.73
N THR A 807 8.94 32.09 10.80
CA THR A 807 7.49 32.20 10.77
C THR A 807 7.07 33.40 11.61
N TYR A 808 6.07 34.15 11.14
CA TYR A 808 5.68 35.40 11.78
C TYR A 808 4.16 35.57 11.85
N ALA A 809 3.68 36.14 12.96
CA ALA A 809 2.30 36.63 13.06
C ALA A 809 2.13 38.01 12.37
N SER A 810 3.21 38.81 12.37
CA SER A 810 3.37 40.05 11.60
C SER A 810 4.74 40.06 10.95
N LEU A 811 4.82 40.40 9.66
CA LEU A 811 6.12 40.58 9.01
C LEU A 811 6.89 41.73 9.68
N PRO A 812 8.20 41.55 9.96
CA PRO A 812 9.02 42.56 10.63
C PRO A 812 9.71 43.56 9.68
N PHE A 813 9.51 43.43 8.36
CA PHE A 813 10.13 44.26 7.31
C PHE A 813 9.10 44.68 6.26
#